data_AF-A0A937TVY6-F1
#
_entry.id   AF-A0A937TVY6-F1
#
_cell.length_a   1.000
_cell.length_b   1.000
_cell.length_c   1.000
_cell.angle_alpha   90.00
_cell.angle_beta   90.00
_cell.angle_gamma   90.00
#
_symmetry.space_group_name_H-M   'P 1'
#
loop_
_entity.id
_entity.type
_entity.pdbx_description
1 polymer ?
#
loop_
_entity_poly.entity_id
_entity_poly.type
_entity_poly.pdbx_seq_one_letter_code
_entity_poly.pdbx_strand_id
1 'polypeptide(L)'
;MRWQSFLSGAIVIIAAAGQKASFGGGFEGLGYLPGGTCSEATAVSAGGSVVVGTSCTASGVQAFRWTAAERIVGIPIPAGLVESWATDVSADGRYVLGHGRKSDSPPYEYEGFRWHVSGSLDRIAAPGLNTMAKGISGDGSIAVGTSWGTDIDEEVFRWTEAGGLGRLDGLLAEAARTNADAISHNGLVIVGDRIYDGPPYRDCFVWSEGEVLGFSAHAANATSSDGSVVVGGLDNQQTSLFEAYRWTAQTGTVLLGTCLPDYHSRALGVSGDGSIIVGYVQNNAGFDEQKAFIWDQGHGMRLLQDVLEDDFGFDLSGWKLAEPWASWKATGISQDGSTIVGVALNAEGKREAWRAVLRKIVYVDRDATGANNGSSWADAYDYLQDALADADSSPKPVEIRVAQGVYTPDSNSAEPNGTGDREAAFELINRVSLVGGYAGFGEIEPDARDVAAYETVLSGDLDGNDAQINDPRNLHEEPTRSDNSYHVVTGAYNDETAVLNGLTITGGNANAPGNDADGRGGGIYNQYGRPTLSNCTFRDNSAKWCGGGMHTVYGGLSLANCTFRNNMAVGKGGGLFNGVGAMALTNCTVSENYSVNRGGGIFSSYATATITNCIVTNNTADLHGGGMYIAWGGARPKISGCLISANHSRTGGGFYIDTTKAIIAHCIITGNRADNSGGGIYNWNADAILTNCTISGNVAAYAGGGIHSTYGSEVAFSDGIIFANMAEVGPELALAADRGMQSSLSVSYSNVLGGLAAIRIEPDCYLKWDRGNTDKDPCFADPGYWDPNGTPQNRNDDVWINGDYHLKSEGWRLDTNLKLWTYDDVTSLCIDAGSPDSPLAEEPLSVPPDPNSDWGQNLRLNMGAFGGTTQASIPPHGWALVADYSNDGIANFADFALWSLNHAYTPSESPAEHAAARTLNVANLALLVHHWLDQTTWFATLPPPAIAWNPNPPDRAVGIRLDTALSWQPGLGAKSHDIYFGTAYPPQFQASQTATEFYPGLLPEEATCYWRIDEVNAYGRTSGYVWIFTTKKSGTR
;
A
#
# COMPACT_ATOMS: atom_id res chain seq x y z
N MET A 1 24.33 -46.24 5.59
CA MET A 1 25.78 -46.26 5.95
C MET A 1 26.55 -45.52 4.84
N ARG A 2 27.30 -44.45 5.21
CA ARG A 2 28.18 -43.56 4.39
C ARG A 2 27.44 -42.66 3.37
N TRP A 3 27.26 -41.33 3.52
CA TRP A 3 28.11 -40.14 3.79
C TRP A 3 29.24 -39.87 2.77
N GLN A 4 29.06 -38.80 1.98
CA GLN A 4 30.01 -37.80 1.40
C GLN A 4 29.39 -37.18 0.12
N SER A 5 29.43 -35.89 -0.27
CA SER A 5 29.66 -34.55 0.33
C SER A 5 29.98 -33.56 -0.83
N PHE A 6 29.66 -32.26 -0.66
CA PHE A 6 30.10 -31.05 -1.44
C PHE A 6 29.36 -30.78 -2.77
N LEU A 7 28.80 -29.59 -3.07
CA LEU A 7 29.21 -28.22 -2.78
C LEU A 7 28.02 -27.31 -2.39
N SER A 8 28.08 -26.72 -1.20
CA SER A 8 27.33 -25.52 -0.84
C SER A 8 28.09 -24.30 -1.40
N GLY A 9 27.54 -23.66 -2.43
CA GLY A 9 28.02 -22.38 -2.93
C GLY A 9 27.65 -21.29 -1.93
N ALA A 10 28.63 -20.87 -1.13
CA ALA A 10 28.54 -19.67 -0.32
C ALA A 10 28.28 -18.47 -1.25
N ILE A 11 27.08 -17.92 -1.18
CA ILE A 11 26.84 -16.56 -1.65
C ILE A 11 27.61 -15.68 -0.68
N VAL A 12 28.69 -15.07 -1.19
CA VAL A 12 29.33 -13.94 -0.55
C VAL A 12 28.30 -12.82 -0.56
N ILE A 13 27.50 -12.75 0.51
CA ILE A 13 26.84 -11.52 0.91
C ILE A 13 28.01 -10.60 1.24
N ILE A 14 28.31 -9.66 0.35
CA ILE A 14 29.02 -8.46 0.78
C ILE A 14 28.05 -7.80 1.76
N ALA A 15 28.17 -8.18 3.02
CA ALA A 15 27.67 -7.38 4.12
C ALA A 15 28.43 -6.07 3.98
N ALA A 16 27.79 -5.08 3.35
CA ALA A 16 28.14 -3.71 3.64
C ALA A 16 27.98 -3.60 5.15
N ALA A 17 29.10 -3.63 5.87
CA ALA A 17 29.20 -3.15 7.23
C ALA A 17 28.96 -1.64 7.19
N GLY A 18 27.73 -1.25 6.85
CA GLY A 18 27.18 0.00 7.29
C GLY A 18 26.90 -0.22 8.76
N GLN A 19 27.67 0.44 9.63
CA GLN A 19 27.22 0.71 10.97
C GLN A 19 25.80 1.29 10.85
N LYS A 20 24.78 0.47 11.12
CA LYS A 20 23.46 1.00 11.43
C LYS A 20 23.66 1.72 12.75
N ALA A 21 23.81 3.04 12.67
CA ALA A 21 23.80 3.89 13.84
C ALA A 21 22.50 3.60 14.59
N SER A 22 22.60 2.91 15.73
CA SER A 22 21.54 2.94 16.73
C SER A 22 21.41 4.42 17.10
N PHE A 23 20.29 5.04 16.76
CA PHE A 23 20.04 6.44 17.15
C PHE A 23 19.72 6.45 18.64
N GLY A 24 20.78 6.41 19.45
CA GLY A 24 20.68 6.77 20.86
C GLY A 24 20.29 8.24 21.00
N GLY A 25 19.65 8.59 22.11
CA GLY A 25 19.50 9.99 22.49
C GLY A 25 20.87 10.67 22.57
N GLY A 26 20.96 11.93 22.17
CA GLY A 26 22.22 12.65 22.22
C GLY A 26 22.21 13.98 21.49
N PHE A 27 23.29 14.75 21.69
CA PHE A 27 23.52 16.05 21.07
C PHE A 27 24.76 15.98 20.16
N GLU A 28 24.62 16.33 18.89
CA GLU A 28 25.72 16.29 17.93
C GLU A 28 25.80 17.55 17.04
N GLY A 29 27.03 17.98 16.76
CA GLY A 29 27.32 18.96 15.72
C GLY A 29 27.34 18.28 14.35
N LEU A 30 26.73 18.93 13.35
CA LEU A 30 26.62 18.38 12.00
C LEU A 30 27.89 18.65 11.16
N GLY A 31 28.78 19.53 11.62
CA GLY A 31 29.98 19.93 10.91
C GLY A 31 29.73 20.98 9.82
N TYR A 32 30.58 20.97 8.80
CA TYR A 32 30.58 21.94 7.69
C TYR A 32 30.80 21.23 6.35
N LEU A 33 30.41 21.88 5.26
CA LEU A 33 30.90 21.49 3.94
C LEU A 33 32.43 21.67 3.85
N PRO A 34 33.12 20.91 2.97
CA PRO A 34 34.57 21.03 2.81
C PRO A 34 35.02 22.48 2.58
N GLY A 35 35.95 22.96 3.42
CA GLY A 35 36.45 24.34 3.38
C GLY A 35 35.52 25.40 3.97
N GLY A 36 34.38 24.98 4.52
CA GLY A 36 33.41 25.85 5.17
C GLY A 36 33.78 26.27 6.59
N THR A 37 33.18 27.37 7.05
CA THR A 37 33.42 27.96 8.38
C THR A 37 32.16 28.14 9.22
N CYS A 38 30.98 27.90 8.64
CA CYS A 38 29.70 28.02 9.31
C CYS A 38 28.70 27.01 8.76
N SER A 39 27.75 26.57 9.59
CA SER A 39 26.56 25.83 9.16
C SER A 39 25.35 26.18 10.03
N GLU A 40 24.15 26.06 9.46
CA GLU A 40 22.87 26.31 10.12
C GLU A 40 21.82 25.31 9.60
N ALA A 41 21.17 24.57 10.51
CA ALA A 41 20.04 23.70 10.17
C ALA A 41 18.76 24.53 10.09
N THR A 42 17.91 24.23 9.10
CA THR A 42 16.64 24.94 8.87
C THR A 42 15.42 24.05 9.05
N ALA A 43 15.52 22.76 8.71
CA ALA A 43 14.42 21.80 8.83
C ALA A 43 14.92 20.37 9.05
N VAL A 44 14.00 19.50 9.47
CA VAL A 44 14.26 18.10 9.80
C VAL A 44 13.09 17.22 9.36
N SER A 45 13.38 16.04 8.82
CA SER A 45 12.37 15.05 8.38
C SER A 45 11.50 14.54 9.54
N ALA A 46 10.38 13.89 9.23
CA ALA A 46 9.36 13.48 10.21
C ALA A 46 9.90 12.67 11.40
N GLY A 47 10.85 11.76 11.15
CA GLY A 47 11.49 10.92 12.17
C GLY A 47 12.91 11.36 12.56
N GLY A 48 13.33 12.57 12.20
CA GLY A 48 14.62 13.11 12.66
C GLY A 48 15.88 12.58 11.97
N SER A 49 15.77 11.72 10.94
CA SER A 49 16.91 11.05 10.31
C SER A 49 17.62 11.87 9.22
N VAL A 50 16.93 12.84 8.64
CA VAL A 50 17.47 13.77 7.63
C VAL A 50 17.34 15.19 8.16
N VAL A 51 18.45 15.94 8.13
CA VAL A 51 18.48 17.37 8.47
C VAL A 51 18.92 18.14 7.25
N VAL A 52 18.27 19.26 6.96
CA VAL A 52 18.66 20.15 5.86
C VAL A 52 19.00 21.53 6.41
N GLY A 53 19.80 22.26 5.64
CA GLY A 53 20.27 23.55 6.07
C GLY A 53 21.21 24.20 5.08
N THR A 54 22.03 25.12 5.58
CA THR A 54 23.02 25.84 4.79
C THR A 54 24.39 25.83 5.44
N SER A 55 25.43 25.81 4.61
CA SER A 55 26.81 25.88 5.05
C SER A 55 27.55 26.96 4.26
N CYS A 56 28.36 27.75 4.95
CA CYS A 56 29.33 28.63 4.32
C CYS A 56 30.36 27.79 3.56
N THR A 57 30.75 28.19 2.36
CA THR A 57 31.87 27.62 1.59
C THR A 57 32.81 28.75 1.14
N ALA A 58 33.97 28.40 0.57
CA ALA A 58 34.89 29.39 0.02
C ALA A 58 34.29 30.21 -1.15
N SER A 59 33.25 29.69 -1.79
CA SER A 59 32.61 30.27 -2.98
C SER A 59 31.23 30.89 -2.72
N GLY A 60 30.77 30.93 -1.46
CA GLY A 60 29.44 31.42 -1.09
C GLY A 60 28.66 30.44 -0.23
N VAL A 61 27.38 30.73 0.01
CA VAL A 61 26.49 29.85 0.79
C VAL A 61 25.94 28.72 -0.07
N GLN A 62 25.94 27.50 0.46
CA GLN A 62 25.40 26.33 -0.21
C GLN A 62 24.45 25.53 0.69
N ALA A 63 23.33 25.11 0.11
CA ALA A 63 22.37 24.21 0.74
C ALA A 63 23.00 22.84 1.01
N PHE A 64 22.66 22.21 2.12
CA PHE A 64 23.11 20.87 2.45
C PHE A 64 21.97 19.95 2.86
N ARG A 65 22.25 18.66 2.75
CA ARG A 65 21.51 17.56 3.37
C ARG A 65 22.45 16.78 4.27
N TRP A 66 22.01 16.43 5.46
CA TRP A 66 22.74 15.63 6.42
C TRP A 66 22.00 14.32 6.71
N THR A 67 22.77 13.23 6.83
CA THR A 67 22.36 11.97 7.44
C THR A 67 23.47 11.47 8.35
N ALA A 68 23.16 10.60 9.31
CA ALA A 68 24.18 9.99 10.17
C ALA A 68 25.26 9.24 9.36
N ALA A 69 24.87 8.61 8.24
CA ALA A 69 25.77 7.84 7.38
C ALA A 69 26.66 8.73 6.50
N GLU A 70 26.10 9.80 5.92
CA GLU A 70 26.79 10.61 4.91
C GLU A 70 27.42 11.89 5.49
N ARG A 71 27.04 12.26 6.72
CA ARG A 71 27.30 13.59 7.31
C ARG A 71 26.74 14.69 6.38
N ILE A 72 27.22 15.92 6.52
CA ILE A 72 26.79 17.04 5.67
C ILE A 72 27.28 16.81 4.22
N VAL A 73 26.34 16.76 3.29
CA VAL A 73 26.57 16.69 1.84
C VAL A 73 25.94 17.91 1.18
N GLY A 74 26.70 18.57 0.30
CA GLY A 74 26.24 19.77 -0.40
C GLY A 74 25.26 19.41 -1.51
N ILE A 75 24.15 20.13 -1.58
CA ILE A 75 23.19 20.02 -2.69
C ILE A 75 23.76 20.80 -3.87
N PRO A 76 23.82 20.22 -5.09
CA PRO A 76 24.33 20.92 -6.26
C PRO A 76 23.60 22.23 -6.49
N ILE A 77 24.35 23.31 -6.70
CA ILE A 77 23.78 24.63 -7.01
C ILE A 77 23.18 24.55 -8.43
N PRO A 78 21.88 24.84 -8.61
CA PRO A 78 21.25 24.84 -9.93
C PRO A 78 21.99 25.75 -10.91
N ALA A 79 22.07 25.33 -12.17
CA ALA A 79 22.72 26.12 -13.21
C ALA A 79 22.09 27.52 -13.33
N GLY A 80 22.93 28.56 -13.25
CA GLY A 80 22.50 29.96 -13.26
C GLY A 80 22.31 30.58 -11.87
N LEU A 81 22.47 29.80 -10.79
CA LEU A 81 22.52 30.29 -9.41
C LEU A 81 23.98 30.31 -8.91
N VAL A 82 24.28 31.24 -8.01
CA VAL A 82 25.60 31.44 -7.38
C VAL A 82 25.64 31.01 -5.91
N GLU A 83 24.49 31.04 -5.23
CA GLU A 83 24.32 30.58 -3.84
C GLU A 83 23.00 29.82 -3.70
N SER A 84 22.88 28.99 -2.66
CA SER A 84 21.66 28.21 -2.38
C SER A 84 21.39 28.06 -0.88
N TRP A 85 20.10 28.03 -0.53
CA TRP A 85 19.59 27.77 0.82
C TRP A 85 18.53 26.67 0.80
N ALA A 86 18.61 25.72 1.74
CA ALA A 86 17.52 24.78 2.01
C ALA A 86 16.58 25.38 3.05
N THR A 87 15.28 25.27 2.84
CA THR A 87 14.23 25.82 3.71
C THR A 87 13.39 24.75 4.37
N ASP A 88 13.13 23.63 3.69
CA ASP A 88 12.29 22.55 4.21
C ASP A 88 12.66 21.18 3.61
N VAL A 89 12.12 20.10 4.17
CA VAL A 89 12.37 18.71 3.75
C VAL A 89 11.11 17.85 3.87
N SER A 90 10.88 16.96 2.91
CA SER A 90 9.75 16.02 2.96
C SER A 90 9.82 15.09 4.17
N ALA A 91 8.68 14.50 4.54
CA ALA A 91 8.54 13.63 5.72
C ALA A 91 9.55 12.47 5.70
N ASP A 92 9.75 11.88 4.52
CA ASP A 92 10.65 10.76 4.27
C ASP A 92 12.12 11.17 4.03
N GLY A 93 12.40 12.48 3.99
CA GLY A 93 13.74 13.02 3.78
C GLY A 93 14.28 12.89 2.34
N ARG A 94 13.44 12.52 1.37
CA ARG A 94 13.84 12.34 -0.03
C ARG A 94 13.85 13.62 -0.84
N TYR A 95 13.00 14.58 -0.51
CA TYR A 95 12.92 15.87 -1.19
C TYR A 95 13.41 16.99 -0.27
N VAL A 96 14.28 17.85 -0.78
CA VAL A 96 14.76 19.05 -0.12
C VAL A 96 14.25 20.25 -0.89
N LEU A 97 13.53 21.14 -0.20
CA LEU A 97 13.06 22.39 -0.74
C LEU A 97 14.07 23.50 -0.42
N GLY A 98 14.25 24.41 -1.36
CA GLY A 98 15.13 25.55 -1.15
C GLY A 98 14.90 26.66 -2.17
N HIS A 99 15.78 27.65 -2.09
CA HIS A 99 15.91 28.68 -3.11
C HIS A 99 17.37 29.05 -3.28
N GLY A 100 17.72 29.56 -4.45
CA GLY A 100 19.05 30.09 -4.72
C GLY A 100 19.00 31.47 -5.34
N ARG A 101 20.17 32.08 -5.43
CA ARG A 101 20.34 33.47 -5.87
C ARG A 101 21.06 33.49 -7.20
N LYS A 102 20.63 34.36 -8.13
CA LYS A 102 21.17 34.43 -9.51
C LYS A 102 22.40 35.34 -9.66
N SER A 103 22.58 36.31 -8.76
CA SER A 103 23.65 37.31 -8.85
C SER A 103 24.13 37.76 -7.47
N ASP A 104 25.46 37.89 -7.32
CA ASP A 104 26.12 38.41 -6.12
C ASP A 104 26.02 39.94 -5.97
N SER A 105 25.45 40.62 -6.97
CA SER A 105 25.26 42.08 -6.96
C SER A 105 23.78 42.49 -7.10
N PRO A 106 23.33 43.58 -6.46
CA PRO A 106 21.95 44.05 -6.56
C PRO A 106 21.54 44.45 -8.00
N PRO A 107 20.27 44.30 -8.39
CA PRO A 107 19.17 43.73 -7.59
C PRO A 107 19.32 42.21 -7.41
N TYR A 108 19.03 41.72 -6.21
CA TYR A 108 19.12 40.29 -5.92
C TYR A 108 17.91 39.56 -6.48
N GLU A 109 18.16 38.66 -7.42
CA GLU A 109 17.14 37.78 -7.98
C GLU A 109 17.23 36.38 -7.36
N TYR A 110 16.07 35.79 -7.09
CA TYR A 110 15.93 34.52 -6.39
C TYR A 110 15.10 33.53 -7.19
N GLU A 111 15.38 32.25 -6.96
CA GLU A 111 14.65 31.16 -7.58
C GLU A 111 14.54 29.96 -6.65
N GLY A 112 13.31 29.50 -6.42
CA GLY A 112 12.99 28.29 -5.69
C GLY A 112 13.38 27.02 -6.46
N PHE A 113 13.71 25.96 -5.73
CA PHE A 113 13.95 24.64 -6.28
C PHE A 113 13.47 23.55 -5.32
N ARG A 114 13.17 22.37 -5.89
CA ARG A 114 12.96 21.11 -5.17
C ARG A 114 14.00 20.11 -5.68
N TRP A 115 14.83 19.59 -4.78
CA TRP A 115 15.85 18.59 -5.10
C TRP A 115 15.45 17.22 -4.52
N HIS A 116 15.63 16.15 -5.29
CA HIS A 116 15.39 14.78 -4.84
C HIS A 116 16.70 14.03 -4.62
N VAL A 117 16.72 13.09 -3.68
CA VAL A 117 17.90 12.30 -3.31
C VAL A 117 18.51 11.48 -4.46
N SER A 118 17.73 11.15 -5.49
CA SER A 118 18.25 10.52 -6.73
C SER A 118 19.04 11.47 -7.63
N GLY A 119 19.07 12.76 -7.30
CA GLY A 119 19.77 13.81 -8.04
C GLY A 119 18.88 14.63 -8.98
N SER A 120 17.58 14.35 -9.10
CA SER A 120 16.68 15.19 -9.88
C SER A 120 16.44 16.54 -9.21
N LEU A 121 16.22 17.58 -10.02
CA LEU A 121 16.04 18.95 -9.56
C LEU A 121 14.95 19.66 -10.37
N ASP A 122 13.89 20.06 -9.67
CA ASP A 122 12.79 20.83 -10.23
C ASP A 122 12.99 22.31 -9.90
N ARG A 123 12.91 23.17 -10.92
CA ARG A 123 12.99 24.62 -10.74
C ARG A 123 11.58 25.17 -10.53
N ILE A 124 11.39 25.90 -9.43
CA ILE A 124 10.12 26.55 -9.09
C ILE A 124 10.22 27.99 -9.58
N ALA A 125 10.10 28.18 -10.89
CA ALA A 125 10.36 29.47 -11.55
C ALA A 125 9.31 29.79 -12.61
N ALA A 126 9.11 31.08 -12.88
CA ALA A 126 8.38 31.58 -14.03
C ALA A 126 9.13 32.78 -14.66
N PRO A 127 8.98 33.05 -15.97
CA PRO A 127 9.65 34.18 -16.62
C PRO A 127 9.32 35.51 -15.94
N GLY A 128 10.36 36.27 -15.57
CA GLY A 128 10.21 37.59 -14.93
C GLY A 128 9.85 37.55 -13.43
N LEU A 129 9.78 36.35 -12.83
CA LEU A 129 9.35 36.14 -11.47
C LEU A 129 10.52 35.67 -10.59
N ASN A 130 10.66 36.27 -9.41
CA ASN A 130 11.47 35.75 -8.32
C ASN A 130 10.61 34.86 -7.44
N THR A 131 11.20 33.78 -6.93
CA THR A 131 10.50 32.83 -6.05
C THR A 131 11.39 32.46 -4.86
N MET A 132 10.78 32.44 -3.67
CA MET A 132 11.35 31.93 -2.43
C MET A 132 10.45 30.83 -1.90
N ALA A 133 10.86 29.57 -2.10
CA ALA A 133 10.16 28.42 -1.57
C ALA A 133 10.48 28.21 -0.09
N LYS A 134 9.45 27.97 0.73
CA LYS A 134 9.56 27.94 2.20
C LYS A 134 9.01 26.67 2.87
N GLY A 135 7.99 26.03 2.29
CA GLY A 135 7.39 24.81 2.88
C GLY A 135 7.04 23.75 1.84
N ILE A 136 7.18 22.47 2.19
CA ILE A 136 6.91 21.32 1.32
C ILE A 136 5.95 20.30 1.97
N SER A 137 5.10 19.65 1.19
CA SER A 137 4.24 18.56 1.68
C SER A 137 5.06 17.33 2.08
N GLY A 138 4.45 16.44 2.87
CA GLY A 138 5.11 15.26 3.43
C GLY A 138 5.62 14.28 2.38
N ASP A 139 4.92 14.18 1.26
CA ASP A 139 5.30 13.38 0.08
C ASP A 139 6.23 14.12 -0.91
N GLY A 140 6.50 15.41 -0.66
CA GLY A 140 7.29 16.26 -1.53
C GLY A 140 6.56 16.79 -2.78
N SER A 141 5.30 16.44 -3.02
CA SER A 141 4.59 16.73 -4.29
C SER A 141 4.12 18.18 -4.43
N ILE A 142 4.00 18.91 -3.32
CA ILE A 142 3.51 20.29 -3.25
C ILE A 142 4.52 21.16 -2.52
N ALA A 143 4.80 22.35 -3.05
CA ALA A 143 5.64 23.34 -2.41
C ALA A 143 4.96 24.71 -2.38
N VAL A 144 5.22 25.49 -1.33
CA VAL A 144 4.67 26.83 -1.14
C VAL A 144 5.75 27.84 -0.80
N GLY A 145 5.43 29.11 -1.02
CA GLY A 145 6.31 30.20 -0.66
C GLY A 145 5.81 31.52 -1.21
N THR A 146 6.74 32.46 -1.38
CA THR A 146 6.46 33.82 -1.88
C THR A 146 7.06 34.00 -3.26
N SER A 147 6.35 34.70 -4.13
CA SER A 147 6.81 35.13 -5.44
C SER A 147 6.60 36.62 -5.65
N TRP A 148 7.48 37.27 -6.42
CA TRP A 148 7.37 38.71 -6.74
C TRP A 148 8.09 39.02 -8.05
N GLY A 149 7.74 40.13 -8.71
CA GLY A 149 8.28 40.49 -10.03
C GLY A 149 8.28 41.98 -10.28
N THR A 150 8.56 42.39 -11.52
CA THR A 150 8.52 43.81 -11.92
C THR A 150 7.12 44.41 -11.92
N ASP A 151 6.11 43.57 -12.14
CA ASP A 151 4.71 43.96 -12.32
C ASP A 151 3.77 43.27 -11.31
N ILE A 152 4.32 42.57 -10.32
CA ILE A 152 3.54 41.96 -9.23
C ILE A 152 4.20 42.24 -7.87
N ASP A 153 3.38 42.55 -6.87
CA ASP A 153 3.78 42.62 -5.47
C ASP A 153 4.04 41.20 -4.91
N GLU A 154 4.55 41.10 -3.68
CA GLU A 154 4.81 39.82 -3.01
C GLU A 154 3.51 39.00 -2.84
N GLU A 155 3.48 37.80 -3.41
CA GLU A 155 2.32 36.93 -3.39
C GLU A 155 2.65 35.47 -3.10
N VAL A 156 1.73 34.80 -2.43
CA VAL A 156 1.78 33.36 -2.18
C VAL A 156 1.68 32.58 -3.49
N PHE A 157 2.57 31.60 -3.65
CA PHE A 157 2.44 30.58 -4.68
C PHE A 157 2.18 29.20 -4.08
N ARG A 158 1.57 28.33 -4.89
CA ARG A 158 1.47 26.89 -4.68
C ARG A 158 1.96 26.18 -5.93
N TRP A 159 3.09 25.49 -5.79
CA TRP A 159 3.67 24.66 -6.83
C TRP A 159 3.24 23.21 -6.66
N THR A 160 2.94 22.53 -7.76
CA THR A 160 2.66 21.09 -7.80
C THR A 160 3.47 20.42 -8.89
N GLU A 161 3.84 19.16 -8.68
CA GLU A 161 4.57 18.40 -9.69
C GLU A 161 3.83 18.30 -11.04
N ALA A 162 2.51 18.08 -11.02
CA ALA A 162 1.71 17.95 -12.24
C ALA A 162 1.33 19.30 -12.90
N GLY A 163 1.16 20.36 -12.09
CA GLY A 163 0.62 21.64 -12.53
C GLY A 163 1.64 22.78 -12.61
N GLY A 164 2.85 22.58 -12.11
CA GLY A 164 3.87 23.63 -12.02
C GLY A 164 3.51 24.72 -11.01
N LEU A 165 4.04 25.93 -11.23
CA LEU A 165 3.84 27.09 -10.37
C LEU A 165 2.46 27.71 -10.59
N GLY A 166 1.60 27.66 -9.58
CA GLY A 166 0.29 28.32 -9.56
C GLY A 166 0.21 29.43 -8.53
N ARG A 167 -0.66 30.42 -8.79
CA ARG A 167 -1.09 31.42 -7.79
C ARG A 167 -2.27 30.86 -7.01
N LEU A 168 -2.40 31.27 -5.76
CA LEU A 168 -3.65 31.11 -5.00
C LEU A 168 -4.60 32.26 -5.39
N ASP A 169 -5.20 32.16 -6.58
CA ASP A 169 -6.10 33.19 -7.10
C ASP A 169 -7.37 33.32 -6.22
N GLY A 170 -7.80 34.56 -5.98
CA GLY A 170 -9.13 34.88 -5.43
C GLY A 170 -9.24 35.13 -3.92
N LEU A 171 -8.15 35.10 -3.15
CA LEU A 171 -8.23 35.05 -1.68
C LEU A 171 -7.70 36.29 -0.92
N LEU A 172 -7.21 37.32 -1.62
CA LEU A 172 -6.39 38.38 -1.02
C LEU A 172 -6.60 39.79 -1.60
N ALA A 173 -7.76 40.08 -2.20
CA ALA A 173 -8.02 41.34 -2.92
C ALA A 173 -7.82 42.66 -2.12
N GLU A 174 -7.64 42.56 -0.81
CA GLU A 174 -7.44 43.71 0.10
C GLU A 174 -6.00 43.81 0.68
N ALA A 175 -5.17 42.76 0.56
CA ALA A 175 -3.80 42.77 1.08
C ALA A 175 -2.83 43.29 0.02
N ALA A 176 -1.87 44.13 0.43
CA ALA A 176 -0.82 44.64 -0.44
C ALA A 176 0.23 43.57 -0.74
N ARG A 177 0.54 42.71 0.23
CA ARG A 177 1.53 41.63 0.10
C ARG A 177 1.12 40.40 0.90
N THR A 178 1.50 39.21 0.43
CA THR A 178 1.24 37.94 1.11
C THR A 178 2.38 36.96 1.03
N ASN A 179 2.55 36.21 2.11
CA ASN A 179 3.63 35.25 2.29
C ASN A 179 3.07 33.92 2.80
N ALA A 180 3.59 32.80 2.29
CA ALA A 180 3.35 31.48 2.84
C ALA A 180 4.64 30.96 3.45
N ASP A 181 4.54 30.48 4.69
CA ASP A 181 5.69 30.08 5.49
C ASP A 181 5.70 28.59 5.80
N ALA A 182 4.52 27.93 5.85
CA ALA A 182 4.44 26.49 6.07
C ALA A 182 3.21 25.85 5.40
N ILE A 183 3.26 24.53 5.25
CA ILE A 183 2.22 23.69 4.69
C ILE A 183 2.08 22.40 5.52
N SER A 184 0.85 21.90 5.63
CA SER A 184 0.55 20.59 6.22
C SER A 184 1.08 19.43 5.38
N HIS A 185 1.21 18.26 6.01
CA HIS A 185 1.80 17.08 5.39
C HIS A 185 1.02 16.55 4.19
N ASN A 186 -0.31 16.62 4.24
CA ASN A 186 -1.18 16.24 3.13
C ASN A 186 -1.25 17.32 2.03
N GLY A 187 -0.61 18.48 2.24
CA GLY A 187 -0.58 19.58 1.28
C GLY A 187 -1.92 20.33 1.12
N LEU A 188 -2.88 20.11 2.02
CA LEU A 188 -4.23 20.69 1.96
C LEU A 188 -4.36 22.01 2.74
N VAL A 189 -3.56 22.18 3.79
CA VAL A 189 -3.53 23.39 4.62
C VAL A 189 -2.23 24.17 4.40
N ILE A 190 -2.33 25.47 4.10
CA ILE A 190 -1.20 26.39 3.93
C ILE A 190 -1.35 27.54 4.93
N VAL A 191 -0.26 27.96 5.57
CA VAL A 191 -0.27 29.05 6.55
C VAL A 191 0.75 30.14 6.20
N GLY A 192 0.45 31.37 6.61
CA GLY A 192 1.31 32.50 6.34
C GLY A 192 0.73 33.82 6.83
N ASP A 193 1.23 34.93 6.27
CA ASP A 193 0.86 36.28 6.68
C ASP A 193 0.49 37.21 5.53
N ARG A 194 -0.32 38.22 5.87
CA ARG A 194 -0.81 39.25 4.95
C ARG A 194 -0.45 40.63 5.48
N ILE A 195 0.00 41.51 4.59
CA ILE A 195 0.43 42.87 4.90
C ILE A 195 -0.45 43.84 4.12
N TYR A 196 -0.87 44.93 4.79
CA TYR A 196 -1.83 45.90 4.29
C TYR A 196 -1.25 47.32 4.31
N ASP A 197 -1.72 48.17 3.39
CA ASP A 197 -1.35 49.60 3.36
C ASP A 197 -1.99 50.42 4.50
N GLY A 198 -3.02 49.86 5.15
CA GLY A 198 -3.73 50.46 6.28
C GLY A 198 -4.07 49.45 7.36
N PRO A 199 -4.59 49.91 8.52
CA PRO A 199 -4.97 49.00 9.62
C PRO A 199 -6.03 47.96 9.21
N PRO A 200 -5.89 46.68 9.63
CA PRO A 200 -4.76 46.13 10.38
C PRO A 200 -3.54 45.99 9.47
N TYR A 201 -2.40 46.59 9.83
CA TYR A 201 -1.20 46.60 8.97
C TYR A 201 -0.66 45.21 8.62
N ARG A 202 -0.98 44.20 9.45
CA ARG A 202 -0.60 42.80 9.25
C ARG A 202 -1.56 41.86 9.98
N ASP A 203 -1.81 40.69 9.40
CA ASP A 203 -2.42 39.54 10.07
C ASP A 203 -1.88 38.21 9.54
N CYS A 204 -2.33 37.08 10.11
CA CYS A 204 -1.97 35.74 9.65
C CYS A 204 -3.19 35.00 9.10
N PHE A 205 -2.95 33.97 8.29
CA PHE A 205 -4.02 33.18 7.67
C PHE A 205 -3.75 31.69 7.70
N VAL A 206 -4.84 30.92 7.66
CA VAL A 206 -4.88 29.50 7.33
C VAL A 206 -5.72 29.35 6.08
N TRP A 207 -5.16 28.73 5.04
CA TRP A 207 -5.85 28.36 3.82
C TRP A 207 -6.14 26.87 3.81
N SER A 208 -7.37 26.48 3.47
CA SER A 208 -7.76 25.08 3.29
C SER A 208 -8.84 24.98 2.20
N GLU A 209 -8.59 24.18 1.16
CA GLU A 209 -9.57 23.86 0.09
C GLU A 209 -10.28 25.07 -0.56
N GLY A 210 -9.60 26.22 -0.66
CA GLY A 210 -10.16 27.44 -1.24
C GLY A 210 -10.79 28.41 -0.22
N GLU A 211 -10.85 28.04 1.05
CA GLU A 211 -11.27 28.94 2.14
C GLU A 211 -10.06 29.53 2.87
N VAL A 212 -10.19 30.78 3.32
CA VAL A 212 -9.17 31.47 4.14
C VAL A 212 -9.77 31.89 5.48
N LEU A 213 -9.12 31.47 6.55
CA LEU A 213 -9.38 31.91 7.90
C LEU A 213 -8.26 32.84 8.37
N GLY A 214 -8.57 34.13 8.53
CA GLY A 214 -7.64 35.13 9.07
C GLY A 214 -7.68 35.19 10.60
N PHE A 215 -6.54 35.46 11.22
CA PHE A 215 -6.43 35.68 12.67
C PHE A 215 -5.35 36.70 13.03
N SER A 216 -5.54 37.41 14.15
CA SER A 216 -4.63 38.46 14.60
C SER A 216 -3.34 37.85 15.17
N ALA A 217 -2.27 37.90 14.38
CA ALA A 217 -0.92 37.53 14.74
C ALA A 217 0.08 38.29 13.82
N HIS A 218 1.36 38.35 14.19
CA HIS A 218 2.36 39.04 13.37
C HIS A 218 3.10 38.11 12.42
N ALA A 219 3.33 36.83 12.76
CA ALA A 219 3.96 35.87 11.86
C ALA A 219 3.43 34.46 12.12
N ALA A 220 3.16 33.69 11.07
CA ALA A 220 2.81 32.27 11.14
C ALA A 220 4.00 31.45 10.64
N ASN A 221 4.87 31.01 11.54
CA ASN A 221 6.17 30.45 11.20
C ASN A 221 6.14 28.95 10.89
N ALA A 222 5.24 28.18 11.51
CA ALA A 222 5.12 26.74 11.30
C ALA A 222 3.71 26.22 11.59
N THR A 223 3.40 25.01 11.13
CA THR A 223 2.12 24.34 11.35
C THR A 223 2.30 22.85 11.64
N SER A 224 1.36 22.25 12.39
CA SER A 224 1.32 20.80 12.67
C SER A 224 1.10 19.97 11.40
N SER A 225 1.30 18.64 11.47
CA SER A 225 1.21 17.77 10.29
C SER A 225 -0.17 17.82 9.61
N ASP A 226 -1.23 17.99 10.38
CA ASP A 226 -2.61 18.13 9.89
C ASP A 226 -3.01 19.60 9.59
N GLY A 227 -2.15 20.56 9.92
CA GLY A 227 -2.42 21.99 9.78
C GLY A 227 -3.31 22.62 10.85
N SER A 228 -3.69 21.87 11.91
CA SER A 228 -4.66 22.35 12.92
C SER A 228 -4.06 23.27 13.99
N VAL A 229 -2.74 23.23 14.18
CA VAL A 229 -1.99 24.06 15.12
C VAL A 229 -1.01 24.93 14.36
N VAL A 230 -1.10 26.26 14.55
CA VAL A 230 -0.20 27.24 13.94
C VAL A 230 0.61 27.95 15.01
N VAL A 231 1.90 28.11 14.79
CA VAL A 231 2.80 28.79 15.74
C VAL A 231 3.57 29.92 15.08
N GLY A 232 3.95 30.90 15.87
CA GLY A 232 4.80 32.00 15.41
C GLY A 232 4.98 33.05 16.48
N GLY A 233 4.89 34.33 16.12
CA GLY A 233 5.03 35.42 17.09
C GLY A 233 4.02 36.55 16.90
N LEU A 234 3.74 37.25 18.01
CA LEU A 234 2.75 38.33 18.11
C LEU A 234 3.22 39.38 19.13
N ASP A 235 3.04 40.67 18.80
CA ASP A 235 3.25 41.75 19.77
C ASP A 235 2.19 41.75 20.87
N ASN A 236 2.64 41.48 22.10
CA ASN A 236 1.81 41.60 23.29
C ASN A 236 1.65 43.08 23.67
N GLN A 237 0.45 43.61 23.43
CA GLN A 237 0.11 45.02 23.69
C GLN A 237 0.17 45.40 25.17
N GLN A 238 0.16 44.44 26.10
CA GLN A 238 0.22 44.70 27.55
C GLN A 238 1.67 44.80 28.05
N THR A 239 2.56 43.95 27.55
CA THR A 239 3.95 43.87 27.99
C THR A 239 4.91 44.61 27.04
N SER A 240 4.45 44.98 25.85
CA SER A 240 5.28 45.50 24.75
C SER A 240 6.38 44.52 24.30
N LEU A 241 6.21 43.23 24.60
CA LEU A 241 7.10 42.15 24.15
C LEU A 241 6.51 41.45 22.93
N PHE A 242 7.34 41.16 21.93
CA PHE A 242 7.06 40.14 20.92
C PHE A 242 7.11 38.75 21.55
N GLU A 243 5.98 38.04 21.59
CA GLU A 243 5.84 36.75 22.25
C GLU A 243 5.43 35.64 21.28
N ALA A 244 5.94 34.44 21.52
CA ALA A 244 5.54 33.24 20.81
C ALA A 244 4.07 32.92 21.09
N TYR A 245 3.37 32.37 20.11
CA TYR A 245 1.98 31.95 20.27
C TYR A 245 1.74 30.54 19.73
N ARG A 246 0.64 29.95 20.21
CA ARG A 246 -0.01 28.76 19.66
C ARG A 246 -1.45 29.11 19.29
N TRP A 247 -1.83 28.89 18.05
CA TRP A 247 -3.17 29.14 17.53
C TRP A 247 -3.85 27.82 17.16
N THR A 248 -5.13 27.70 17.47
CA THR A 248 -6.04 26.67 16.94
C THR A 248 -7.38 27.32 16.57
N ALA A 249 -8.16 26.67 15.71
CA ALA A 249 -9.49 27.15 15.37
C ALA A 249 -10.42 27.25 16.59
N GLN A 250 -10.23 26.39 17.60
CA GLN A 250 -11.07 26.33 18.80
C GLN A 250 -10.69 27.38 19.84
N THR A 251 -9.40 27.65 20.04
CA THR A 251 -8.91 28.53 21.11
C THR A 251 -8.54 29.93 20.62
N GLY A 252 -8.38 30.13 19.31
CA GLY A 252 -7.71 31.31 18.78
C GLY A 252 -6.24 31.39 19.20
N THR A 253 -5.66 32.58 19.13
CA THR A 253 -4.26 32.85 19.46
C THR A 253 -4.05 32.84 20.97
N VAL A 254 -3.20 31.94 21.46
CA VAL A 254 -2.78 31.88 22.88
C VAL A 254 -1.29 32.19 22.96
N LEU A 255 -0.92 33.23 23.71
CA LEU A 255 0.47 33.59 23.97
C LEU A 255 1.13 32.57 24.90
N LEU A 256 2.38 32.21 24.60
CA LEU A 256 3.16 31.23 25.36
C LEU A 256 4.06 31.88 26.42
N GLY A 257 4.20 33.20 26.39
CA GLY A 257 5.08 33.96 27.27
C GLY A 257 6.57 33.80 26.93
N THR A 258 7.41 33.98 27.94
CA THR A 258 8.88 33.86 27.85
C THR A 258 9.41 33.09 29.06
N CYS A 259 10.47 32.31 28.88
CA CYS A 259 11.19 31.64 29.97
C CYS A 259 12.21 32.55 30.67
N LEU A 260 12.43 33.78 30.17
CA LEU A 260 13.34 34.77 30.75
C LEU A 260 12.68 36.15 30.87
N PRO A 261 12.92 36.92 31.95
CA PRO A 261 12.38 38.27 32.10
C PRO A 261 12.92 39.22 31.03
N ASP A 262 12.09 40.11 30.49
CA ASP A 262 12.45 41.12 29.48
C ASP A 262 13.03 40.56 28.16
N TYR A 263 12.69 39.31 27.83
CA TYR A 263 13.04 38.69 26.55
C TYR A 263 11.81 38.58 25.64
N HIS A 264 12.02 38.80 24.36
CA HIS A 264 11.09 38.40 23.30
C HIS A 264 11.16 36.90 23.10
N SER A 265 10.06 36.27 22.65
CA SER A 265 10.04 34.86 22.27
C SER A 265 9.46 34.69 20.86
N ARG A 266 10.01 33.76 20.09
CA ARG A 266 9.53 33.44 18.75
C ARG A 266 9.54 31.94 18.51
N ALA A 267 8.38 31.36 18.20
CA ALA A 267 8.27 29.97 17.76
C ALA A 267 8.69 29.84 16.28
N LEU A 268 9.50 28.82 15.99
CA LEU A 268 9.97 28.50 14.64
C LEU A 268 9.57 27.11 14.17
N GLY A 269 9.29 26.18 15.09
CA GLY A 269 8.89 24.81 14.75
C GLY A 269 7.86 24.27 15.72
N VAL A 270 7.06 23.30 15.26
CA VAL A 270 6.02 22.61 16.04
C VAL A 270 5.98 21.14 15.65
N SER A 271 5.77 20.24 16.62
CA SER A 271 5.63 18.80 16.38
C SER A 271 4.37 18.48 15.58
N GLY A 272 4.30 17.25 15.03
CA GLY A 272 3.23 16.84 14.12
C GLY A 272 1.84 16.86 14.76
N ASP A 273 1.77 16.61 16.07
CA ASP A 273 0.57 16.67 16.92
C ASP A 273 0.30 18.06 17.53
N GLY A 274 1.20 19.02 17.32
CA GLY A 274 1.09 20.37 17.87
C GLY A 274 1.31 20.49 19.38
N SER A 275 1.88 19.48 20.03
CA SER A 275 2.09 19.44 21.48
C SER A 275 3.42 20.05 21.95
N ILE A 276 4.45 20.03 21.09
CA ILE A 276 5.77 20.59 21.38
C ILE A 276 6.06 21.74 20.42
N ILE A 277 6.52 22.86 20.97
CA ILE A 277 6.89 24.06 20.21
C ILE A 277 8.32 24.43 20.54
N VAL A 278 9.11 24.71 19.50
CA VAL A 278 10.51 25.12 19.65
C VAL A 278 10.77 26.46 18.99
N GLY A 279 11.79 27.15 19.48
CA GLY A 279 12.18 28.43 18.93
C GLY A 279 13.33 29.04 19.71
N TYR A 280 13.32 30.37 19.82
CA TYR A 280 14.29 31.09 20.62
C TYR A 280 13.66 32.25 21.39
N VAL A 281 14.25 32.55 22.53
CA VAL A 281 14.07 33.81 23.25
C VAL A 281 15.23 34.76 22.94
N GLN A 282 14.97 36.06 22.89
CA GLN A 282 15.96 37.08 22.56
C GLN A 282 15.87 38.28 23.51
N ASN A 283 17.02 38.77 23.96
CA ASN A 283 17.07 39.92 24.86
C ASN A 283 16.51 41.20 24.21
N ASN A 284 15.71 41.96 24.97
CA ASN A 284 15.21 43.27 24.54
C ASN A 284 16.32 44.34 24.47
N ALA A 285 17.37 44.18 25.29
CA ALA A 285 18.50 45.10 25.36
C ALA A 285 19.65 44.67 24.44
N GLY A 286 19.59 45.04 23.15
CA GLY A 286 20.72 44.88 22.22
C GLY A 286 20.53 43.84 21.12
N PHE A 287 19.52 42.98 21.22
CA PHE A 287 19.18 41.91 20.26
C PHE A 287 20.36 40.97 19.94
N ASP A 288 21.37 40.92 20.80
CA ASP A 288 22.62 40.21 20.59
C ASP A 288 22.66 38.85 21.30
N GLU A 289 21.72 38.52 22.19
CA GLU A 289 21.67 37.24 22.88
C GLU A 289 20.40 36.46 22.52
N GLN A 290 20.57 35.23 21.99
CA GLN A 290 19.47 34.33 21.67
C GLN A 290 19.69 32.98 22.36
N LYS A 291 18.63 32.45 22.99
CA LYS A 291 18.64 31.13 23.63
C LYS A 291 17.48 30.28 23.11
N ALA A 292 17.74 29.01 22.85
CA ALA A 292 16.71 28.09 22.39
C ALA A 292 15.72 27.79 23.52
N PHE A 293 14.44 27.67 23.17
CA PHE A 293 13.41 27.21 24.10
C PHE A 293 12.69 25.98 23.55
N ILE A 294 12.10 25.25 24.49
CA ILE A 294 11.07 24.24 24.23
C ILE A 294 9.83 24.59 25.06
N TRP A 295 8.66 24.40 24.49
CA TRP A 295 7.38 24.59 25.15
C TRP A 295 6.52 23.35 24.98
N ASP A 296 5.86 22.96 26.07
CA ASP A 296 4.77 21.98 26.08
C ASP A 296 3.70 22.45 27.08
N GLN A 297 2.48 21.93 26.94
CA GLN A 297 1.35 22.38 27.76
C GLN A 297 1.53 22.05 29.26
N GLY A 298 2.26 20.98 29.61
CA GLY A 298 2.45 20.53 30.98
C GLY A 298 3.46 21.38 31.75
N HIS A 299 4.53 21.83 31.09
CA HIS A 299 5.64 22.53 31.73
C HIS A 299 5.73 24.01 31.37
N GLY A 300 5.01 24.47 30.33
CA GLY A 300 5.18 25.81 29.78
C GLY A 300 6.52 25.96 29.03
N MET A 301 6.98 27.21 28.86
CA MET A 301 8.23 27.50 28.15
C MET A 301 9.42 27.29 29.08
N ARG A 302 10.38 26.47 28.64
CA ARG A 302 11.65 26.20 29.33
C ARG A 302 12.83 26.48 28.41
N LEU A 303 13.97 26.83 28.99
CA LEU A 303 15.21 26.87 28.22
C LEU A 303 15.51 25.45 27.74
N LEU A 304 15.82 25.31 26.45
CA LEU A 304 16.15 24.00 25.89
C LEU A 304 17.41 23.43 26.55
N GLN A 305 18.30 24.28 27.10
CA GLN A 305 19.60 23.82 27.64
C GLN A 305 19.35 22.99 28.89
N ASP A 306 18.60 23.58 29.82
CA ASP A 306 18.18 22.95 31.07
C ASP A 306 17.46 21.64 30.78
N VAL A 307 16.58 21.59 29.78
CA VAL A 307 15.91 20.34 29.39
C VAL A 307 16.90 19.29 28.88
N LEU A 308 17.85 19.66 28.01
CA LEU A 308 18.84 18.71 27.48
C LEU A 308 19.78 18.19 28.57
N GLU A 309 20.22 19.05 29.49
CA GLU A 309 21.16 18.71 30.56
C GLU A 309 20.47 17.99 31.73
N ASP A 310 19.35 18.51 32.23
CA ASP A 310 18.69 18.01 33.44
C ASP A 310 17.74 16.83 33.16
N ASP A 311 16.95 16.90 32.08
CA ASP A 311 15.95 15.87 31.77
C ASP A 311 16.55 14.70 30.98
N PHE A 312 17.55 14.97 30.13
CA PHE A 312 18.16 13.97 29.23
C PHE A 312 19.66 13.70 29.47
N GLY A 313 20.31 14.44 30.38
CA GLY A 313 21.71 14.17 30.77
C GLY A 313 22.75 14.48 29.69
N PHE A 314 22.47 15.37 28.74
CA PHE A 314 23.39 15.67 27.65
C PHE A 314 24.56 16.54 28.11
N ASP A 315 25.78 16.19 27.66
CA ASP A 315 26.96 17.04 27.86
C ASP A 315 27.03 18.11 26.77
N LEU A 316 26.76 19.36 27.15
CA LEU A 316 26.83 20.54 26.27
C LEU A 316 28.08 21.40 26.53
N SER A 317 29.04 20.93 27.34
CA SER A 317 30.24 21.70 27.73
C SER A 317 31.12 22.13 26.55
N GLY A 318 31.01 21.42 25.42
CA GLY A 318 31.65 21.77 24.15
C GLY A 318 30.97 22.89 23.36
N TRP A 319 29.91 23.51 23.88
CA TRP A 319 29.12 24.53 23.20
C TRP A 319 29.07 25.84 24.00
N LYS A 320 29.20 26.97 23.30
CA LYS A 320 29.20 28.32 23.88
C LYS A 320 27.78 28.90 23.83
N LEU A 321 26.96 28.51 24.81
CA LEU A 321 25.51 28.77 24.84
C LEU A 321 25.10 30.07 25.56
N ALA A 322 26.02 30.70 26.29
CA ALA A 322 25.75 31.85 27.17
C ALA A 322 26.59 33.10 26.88
N GLU A 323 27.32 33.12 25.76
CA GLU A 323 28.07 34.32 25.38
C GLU A 323 27.11 35.37 24.77
N PRO A 324 27.28 36.67 25.06
CA PRO A 324 26.70 37.74 24.23
C PRO A 324 27.04 37.45 22.76
N TRP A 325 26.24 37.89 21.79
CA TRP A 325 26.40 37.60 20.34
C TRP A 325 26.33 36.12 19.90
N ALA A 326 26.19 35.15 20.82
CA ALA A 326 25.91 33.75 20.47
C ALA A 326 24.43 33.59 20.04
N SER A 327 24.24 33.13 18.81
CA SER A 327 22.92 32.76 18.31
C SER A 327 22.66 31.30 18.64
N TRP A 328 21.96 31.04 19.75
CA TRP A 328 21.47 29.71 20.06
C TRP A 328 19.98 29.60 19.78
N LYS A 329 19.63 28.88 18.72
CA LYS A 329 18.24 28.73 18.26
C LYS A 329 17.91 27.28 17.97
N ALA A 330 16.72 26.86 18.37
CA ALA A 330 16.04 25.73 17.76
C ALA A 330 15.25 26.23 16.55
N THR A 331 15.57 25.73 15.36
CA THR A 331 14.97 26.17 14.09
C THR A 331 13.92 25.21 13.58
N GLY A 332 13.97 23.93 13.98
CA GLY A 332 12.98 22.93 13.60
C GLY A 332 12.89 21.80 14.62
N ILE A 333 11.76 21.10 14.60
CA ILE A 333 11.50 19.89 15.37
C ILE A 333 10.87 18.85 14.44
N SER A 334 11.23 17.58 14.62
CA SER A 334 10.63 16.46 13.90
C SER A 334 9.18 16.26 14.33
N GLN A 335 8.40 15.59 13.48
CA GLN A 335 6.97 15.43 13.73
C GLN A 335 6.66 14.54 14.92
N ASP A 336 7.49 13.50 15.14
CA ASP A 336 7.43 12.67 16.33
C ASP A 336 7.83 13.41 17.62
N GLY A 337 8.26 14.67 17.51
CA GLY A 337 8.68 15.52 18.62
C GLY A 337 9.97 15.06 19.31
N SER A 338 10.73 14.14 18.69
CA SER A 338 11.92 13.54 19.30
C SER A 338 13.23 14.20 18.89
N THR A 339 13.28 14.91 17.76
CA THR A 339 14.51 15.49 17.23
C THR A 339 14.36 16.99 17.03
N ILE A 340 15.21 17.77 17.68
CA ILE A 340 15.30 19.21 17.52
C ILE A 340 16.58 19.53 16.76
N VAL A 341 16.51 20.44 15.80
CA VAL A 341 17.67 20.95 15.08
C VAL A 341 17.81 22.45 15.25
N GLY A 342 19.03 22.94 15.05
CA GLY A 342 19.28 24.34 15.25
C GLY A 342 20.69 24.77 14.89
N VAL A 343 21.06 25.92 15.44
CA VAL A 343 22.38 26.52 15.29
C VAL A 343 22.90 27.04 16.63
N ALA A 344 24.20 26.88 16.86
CA ALA A 344 24.90 27.29 18.07
C ALA A 344 26.37 27.62 17.78
N LEU A 345 27.10 28.14 18.76
CA LEU A 345 28.56 28.24 18.70
C LEU A 345 29.22 27.02 19.33
N ASN A 346 30.11 26.35 18.60
CA ASN A 346 30.89 25.25 19.14
C ASN A 346 32.07 25.74 20.01
N ALA A 347 32.89 24.82 20.53
CA ALA A 347 34.02 25.12 21.40
C ALA A 347 35.04 26.10 20.77
N GLU A 348 35.16 26.09 19.44
CA GLU A 348 36.03 26.99 18.68
C GLU A 348 35.43 28.39 18.51
N GLY A 349 34.17 28.60 18.89
CA GLY A 349 33.42 29.83 18.64
C GLY A 349 32.92 29.97 17.20
N LYS A 350 32.87 28.87 16.44
CA LYS A 350 32.28 28.86 15.09
C LYS A 350 30.81 28.50 15.16
N ARG A 351 30.02 29.12 14.28
CA ARG A 351 28.59 28.82 14.13
C ARG A 351 28.40 27.47 13.45
N GLU A 352 27.77 26.53 14.13
CA GLU A 352 27.59 25.16 13.65
C GLU A 352 26.14 24.71 13.83
N ALA A 353 25.64 24.02 12.81
CA ALA A 353 24.36 23.32 12.87
C ALA A 353 24.45 22.16 13.85
N TRP A 354 23.39 21.96 14.63
CA TRP A 354 23.32 20.86 15.59
C TRP A 354 22.00 20.10 15.48
N ARG A 355 22.03 18.88 16.01
CA ARG A 355 20.89 17.99 16.15
C ARG A 355 20.87 17.41 17.56
N ALA A 356 19.73 17.50 18.22
CA ALA A 356 19.46 16.94 19.53
C ALA A 356 18.33 15.90 19.41
N VAL A 357 18.61 14.65 19.79
CA VAL A 357 17.61 13.57 19.81
C VAL A 357 17.16 13.38 21.25
N LEU A 358 16.03 13.97 21.62
CA LEU A 358 15.36 13.81 22.89
C LEU A 358 14.86 12.36 23.01
N ARG A 359 15.64 11.47 23.61
CA ARG A 359 15.22 10.08 23.85
C ARG A 359 15.98 9.48 25.02
N LYS A 360 15.27 9.16 26.11
CA LYS A 360 15.82 8.30 27.16
C LYS A 360 15.81 6.85 26.66
N ILE A 361 16.94 6.16 26.75
CA ILE A 361 17.00 4.72 26.49
C ILE A 361 16.95 3.99 27.83
N VAL A 362 16.07 3.00 27.92
CA VAL A 362 15.96 2.07 29.04
C VAL A 362 16.26 0.68 28.52
N TYR A 363 17.20 -0.02 29.16
CA TYR A 363 17.59 -1.39 28.79
C TYR A 363 16.87 -2.41 29.69
N VAL A 364 16.40 -3.50 29.10
CA VAL A 364 15.73 -4.61 29.80
C VAL A 364 16.36 -5.91 29.38
N ASP A 365 16.88 -6.66 30.33
CA ASP A 365 17.47 -7.96 30.13
C ASP A 365 17.42 -8.75 31.43
N ARG A 366 16.72 -9.88 31.42
CA ARG A 366 16.59 -10.77 32.57
C ARG A 366 17.89 -11.44 33.01
N ASP A 367 18.91 -11.44 32.13
CA ASP A 367 20.22 -12.05 32.40
C ASP A 367 21.23 -11.00 32.93
N ALA A 368 20.84 -9.73 33.04
CA ALA A 368 21.68 -8.69 33.61
C ALA A 368 22.00 -8.96 35.09
N THR A 369 23.14 -8.41 35.53
CA THR A 369 23.67 -8.66 36.90
C THR A 369 24.16 -7.39 37.61
N GLY A 370 24.02 -6.24 36.95
CA GLY A 370 24.47 -4.94 37.46
C GLY A 370 23.46 -4.29 38.39
N ALA A 371 23.33 -2.97 38.28
CA ALA A 371 22.58 -2.15 39.22
C ALA A 371 21.05 -2.24 39.09
N ASN A 372 20.52 -2.94 38.06
CA ASN A 372 19.08 -3.09 37.80
C ASN A 372 18.34 -1.74 37.77
N ASN A 373 18.83 -0.81 36.93
CA ASN A 373 18.34 0.55 36.82
C ASN A 373 18.09 1.01 35.36
N GLY A 374 18.23 0.09 34.41
CA GLY A 374 17.95 0.32 33.00
C GLY A 374 18.92 1.25 32.26
N SER A 375 20.05 1.65 32.87
CA SER A 375 20.96 2.66 32.28
C SER A 375 21.95 2.12 31.23
N SER A 376 22.19 0.80 31.22
CA SER A 376 23.04 0.09 30.27
C SER A 376 22.61 -1.36 30.15
N TRP A 377 23.12 -2.14 29.19
CA TRP A 377 22.88 -3.59 29.15
C TRP A 377 23.40 -4.31 30.41
N ALA A 378 24.50 -3.84 31.01
CA ALA A 378 25.01 -4.43 32.26
C ALA A 378 24.12 -4.13 33.46
N ASP A 379 23.50 -2.95 33.48
CA ASP A 379 22.63 -2.46 34.53
C ASP A 379 21.15 -2.50 34.12
N ALA A 380 20.79 -3.34 33.15
CA ALA A 380 19.45 -3.42 32.58
C ALA A 380 18.42 -3.81 33.64
N TYR A 381 17.16 -3.44 33.44
CA TYR A 381 16.09 -3.95 34.29
C TYR A 381 15.89 -5.45 34.05
N ASP A 382 15.83 -6.23 35.12
CA ASP A 382 15.58 -7.68 35.03
C ASP A 382 14.12 -7.98 34.61
N TYR A 383 13.20 -7.07 34.97
CA TYR A 383 11.77 -7.19 34.75
C TYR A 383 11.26 -6.04 33.88
N LEU A 384 10.54 -6.38 32.81
CA LEU A 384 9.97 -5.37 31.91
C LEU A 384 8.94 -4.47 32.62
N GLN A 385 8.25 -5.00 33.64
CA GLN A 385 7.29 -4.22 34.40
C GLN A 385 7.93 -3.03 35.14
N ASP A 386 9.14 -3.23 35.69
CA ASP A 386 9.90 -2.17 36.35
C ASP A 386 10.37 -1.11 35.34
N ALA A 387 10.80 -1.56 34.15
CA ALA A 387 11.20 -0.67 33.07
C ALA A 387 10.04 0.17 32.52
N LEU A 388 8.83 -0.39 32.43
CA LEU A 388 7.63 0.35 32.05
C LEU A 388 7.26 1.39 33.11
N ALA A 389 7.38 1.06 34.40
CA ALA A 389 7.15 2.01 35.48
C ALA A 389 8.17 3.17 35.48
N ASP A 390 9.46 2.89 35.27
CA ASP A 390 10.48 3.92 35.08
C ASP A 390 10.17 4.76 33.85
N ALA A 391 9.87 4.13 32.71
CA ALA A 391 9.53 4.83 31.49
C ALA A 391 8.32 5.74 31.68
N ASP A 392 7.27 5.31 32.37
CA ASP A 392 6.06 6.11 32.63
C ASP A 392 6.39 7.41 33.37
N SER A 393 7.22 7.31 34.41
CA SER A 393 7.66 8.45 35.22
C SER A 393 8.75 9.32 34.59
N SER A 394 9.35 8.87 33.49
CA SER A 394 10.48 9.55 32.84
C SER A 394 10.07 10.66 31.87
N PRO A 395 10.94 11.67 31.65
CA PRO A 395 10.78 12.62 30.55
C PRO A 395 10.61 11.89 29.22
N LYS A 396 9.54 12.22 28.49
CA LYS A 396 9.23 11.62 27.19
C LYS A 396 9.97 12.32 26.05
N PRO A 397 10.33 11.61 24.97
CA PRO A 397 10.02 10.21 24.70
C PRO A 397 11.05 9.22 25.28
N VAL A 398 10.61 7.98 25.51
CA VAL A 398 11.43 6.87 26.03
C VAL A 398 11.46 5.72 25.02
N GLU A 399 12.62 5.11 24.81
CA GLU A 399 12.75 3.83 24.11
C GLU A 399 13.21 2.76 25.11
N ILE A 400 12.38 1.73 25.29
CA ILE A 400 12.72 0.54 26.06
C ILE A 400 13.26 -0.50 25.09
N ARG A 401 14.55 -0.82 25.20
CA ARG A 401 15.23 -1.88 24.45
C ARG A 401 15.18 -3.16 25.27
N VAL A 402 14.57 -4.19 24.70
CA VAL A 402 14.38 -5.47 25.38
C VAL A 402 15.23 -6.54 24.70
N ALA A 403 16.09 -7.19 25.48
CA ALA A 403 16.88 -8.33 25.03
C ALA A 403 15.98 -9.53 24.66
N GLN A 404 16.57 -10.49 23.96
CA GLN A 404 15.99 -11.82 23.77
C GLN A 404 15.57 -12.43 25.12
N GLY A 405 14.53 -13.26 25.10
CA GLY A 405 14.03 -13.94 26.30
C GLY A 405 12.52 -13.83 26.46
N VAL A 406 12.02 -14.44 27.53
CA VAL A 406 10.60 -14.49 27.87
C VAL A 406 10.33 -13.61 29.08
N TYR A 407 9.34 -12.73 28.96
CA TYR A 407 8.93 -11.75 29.98
C TYR A 407 7.43 -11.91 30.26
N THR A 408 7.07 -12.09 31.54
CA THR A 408 5.67 -12.17 31.99
C THR A 408 5.25 -10.87 32.68
N PRO A 409 3.99 -10.44 32.54
CA PRO A 409 3.53 -9.13 33.02
C PRO A 409 3.34 -9.05 34.54
N ASP A 410 3.30 -10.19 35.23
CA ASP A 410 3.01 -10.26 36.66
C ASP A 410 4.27 -10.27 37.55
N SER A 411 5.46 -10.21 36.93
CA SER A 411 6.76 -10.28 37.59
C SER A 411 7.44 -8.91 37.67
N ASN A 412 8.04 -8.61 38.82
CA ASN A 412 8.82 -7.40 39.07
C ASN A 412 9.85 -7.65 40.18
N SER A 413 10.69 -6.66 40.48
CA SER A 413 11.73 -6.76 41.51
C SER A 413 11.20 -7.07 42.93
N ALA A 414 9.96 -6.71 43.24
CA ALA A 414 9.32 -7.06 44.51
C ALA A 414 8.72 -8.48 44.51
N GLU A 415 8.23 -8.94 43.35
CA GLU A 415 7.57 -10.24 43.14
C GLU A 415 8.26 -10.99 41.98
N PRO A 416 9.50 -11.49 42.16
CA PRO A 416 10.34 -12.00 41.08
C PRO A 416 9.86 -13.33 40.47
N ASN A 417 8.97 -14.04 41.17
CA ASN A 417 8.37 -15.29 40.68
C ASN A 417 6.94 -15.09 40.15
N GLY A 418 6.54 -13.83 39.91
CA GLY A 418 5.16 -13.51 39.56
C GLY A 418 4.20 -13.53 40.75
N THR A 419 3.04 -12.95 40.55
CA THR A 419 1.94 -12.89 41.52
C THR A 419 0.82 -13.89 41.21
N GLY A 420 0.80 -14.45 39.99
CA GLY A 420 -0.31 -15.22 39.46
C GLY A 420 -1.55 -14.38 39.15
N ASP A 421 -1.40 -13.05 39.08
CA ASP A 421 -2.48 -12.13 38.73
C ASP A 421 -2.74 -12.16 37.22
N ARG A 422 -3.89 -12.72 36.84
CA ARG A 422 -4.32 -12.82 35.44
C ARG A 422 -4.70 -11.46 34.83
N GLU A 423 -4.92 -10.43 35.64
CA GLU A 423 -5.18 -9.07 35.16
C GLU A 423 -3.89 -8.31 34.83
N ALA A 424 -2.72 -8.82 35.23
CA ALA A 424 -1.44 -8.21 34.90
C ALA A 424 -1.19 -8.22 33.39
N ALA A 425 -0.81 -7.07 32.85
CA ALA A 425 -0.50 -6.85 31.43
C ALA A 425 0.56 -5.77 31.25
N PHE A 426 1.26 -5.79 30.11
CA PHE A 426 2.15 -4.70 29.69
C PHE A 426 1.33 -3.55 29.08
N GLU A 427 1.37 -2.36 29.68
CA GLU A 427 0.59 -1.22 29.21
C GLU A 427 1.29 -0.44 28.09
N LEU A 428 0.52 -0.05 27.06
CA LEU A 428 0.96 0.86 26.01
C LEU A 428 0.90 2.32 26.49
N ILE A 429 2.06 2.97 26.56
CA ILE A 429 2.22 4.33 27.07
C ILE A 429 2.58 5.29 25.93
N ASN A 430 1.93 6.45 25.87
CA ASN A 430 2.25 7.48 24.88
C ASN A 430 3.71 7.91 24.98
N ARG A 431 4.33 8.08 23.81
CA ARG A 431 5.73 8.45 23.64
C ARG A 431 6.71 7.48 24.28
N VAL A 432 6.28 6.22 24.46
CA VAL A 432 7.14 5.09 24.83
C VAL A 432 7.16 4.10 23.68
N SER A 433 8.37 3.76 23.23
CA SER A 433 8.60 2.69 22.26
C SER A 433 9.15 1.46 22.96
N LEU A 434 8.45 0.34 22.88
CA LEU A 434 8.92 -0.96 23.35
C LEU A 434 9.48 -1.75 22.17
N VAL A 435 10.78 -2.00 22.18
CA VAL A 435 11.54 -2.53 21.04
C VAL A 435 12.26 -3.81 21.43
N GLY A 436 11.80 -4.94 20.91
CA GLY A 436 12.44 -6.25 21.06
C GLY A 436 13.43 -6.57 19.93
N GLY A 437 14.04 -7.75 20.00
CA GLY A 437 14.97 -8.24 18.97
C GLY A 437 16.44 -7.95 19.25
N TYR A 438 16.82 -7.59 20.47
CA TYR A 438 18.20 -7.26 20.84
C TYR A 438 18.94 -8.46 21.44
N ALA A 439 20.23 -8.56 21.14
CA ALA A 439 21.10 -9.62 21.66
C ALA A 439 21.23 -9.60 23.19
N GLY A 440 21.40 -8.40 23.77
CA GLY A 440 21.42 -8.21 25.22
C GLY A 440 22.79 -8.43 25.90
N PHE A 441 22.77 -8.42 27.22
CA PHE A 441 23.90 -8.61 28.11
C PHE A 441 24.61 -9.95 27.87
N GLY A 442 25.95 -9.94 27.95
CA GLY A 442 26.77 -11.13 27.76
C GLY A 442 27.15 -11.44 26.32
N GLU A 443 26.49 -10.81 25.34
CA GLU A 443 26.81 -10.94 23.91
C GLU A 443 27.97 -10.02 23.47
N ILE A 444 28.61 -10.35 22.35
CA ILE A 444 29.76 -9.58 21.82
C ILE A 444 29.34 -8.18 21.37
N GLU A 445 28.15 -8.10 20.76
CA GLU A 445 27.51 -6.84 20.35
C GLU A 445 26.12 -6.78 20.99
N PRO A 446 25.99 -6.33 22.25
CA PRO A 446 24.70 -6.32 22.97
C PRO A 446 23.58 -5.54 22.25
N ASP A 447 23.93 -4.48 21.51
CA ASP A 447 23.01 -3.69 20.69
C ASP A 447 22.72 -4.30 19.30
N ALA A 448 23.29 -5.46 18.96
CA ALA A 448 22.96 -6.15 17.73
C ALA A 448 21.47 -6.49 17.73
N ARG A 449 20.77 -6.08 16.66
CA ARG A 449 19.33 -6.22 16.54
C ARG A 449 18.94 -7.04 15.33
N ASP A 450 18.30 -8.18 15.59
CA ASP A 450 17.70 -9.07 14.62
C ASP A 450 16.51 -9.77 15.29
N VAL A 451 15.30 -9.41 14.86
CA VAL A 451 14.05 -9.89 15.44
C VAL A 451 13.91 -11.41 15.33
N ALA A 452 14.50 -12.03 14.30
CA ALA A 452 14.43 -13.47 14.11
C ALA A 452 15.52 -14.22 14.90
N ALA A 453 16.70 -13.63 15.06
CA ALA A 453 17.80 -14.27 15.80
C ALA A 453 17.67 -14.10 17.33
N TYR A 454 17.15 -12.96 17.78
CA TYR A 454 17.10 -12.56 19.19
C TYR A 454 15.64 -12.36 19.63
N GLU A 455 14.82 -13.41 19.55
CA GLU A 455 13.39 -13.34 19.83
C GLU A 455 13.11 -12.81 21.25
N THR A 456 12.37 -11.70 21.33
CA THR A 456 11.83 -11.16 22.58
C THR A 456 10.36 -11.55 22.68
N VAL A 457 10.01 -12.33 23.70
CA VAL A 457 8.66 -12.87 23.92
C VAL A 457 8.01 -12.21 25.12
N LEU A 458 6.90 -11.53 24.88
CA LEU A 458 5.94 -11.13 25.90
C LEU A 458 4.92 -12.27 26.05
N SER A 459 4.92 -12.92 27.21
CA SER A 459 4.13 -14.13 27.45
C SER A 459 3.06 -13.90 28.50
N GLY A 460 1.84 -14.34 28.20
CA GLY A 460 0.77 -14.47 29.17
C GLY A 460 0.81 -15.78 29.97
N ASP A 461 1.63 -16.77 29.59
CA ASP A 461 1.86 -18.01 30.35
C ASP A 461 2.65 -17.69 31.63
N LEU A 462 1.95 -17.61 32.77
CA LEU A 462 2.51 -17.10 34.03
C LEU A 462 3.32 -18.21 34.73
N ASP A 463 2.83 -19.45 34.69
CA ASP A 463 3.49 -20.62 35.28
C ASP A 463 4.54 -21.27 34.35
N GLY A 464 4.63 -20.85 33.09
CA GLY A 464 5.54 -21.41 32.09
C GLY A 464 5.19 -22.86 31.73
N ASN A 465 3.89 -23.20 31.76
CA ASN A 465 3.40 -24.57 31.74
C ASN A 465 2.58 -24.91 30.48
N ASP A 466 2.40 -23.95 29.56
CA ASP A 466 1.51 -24.07 28.40
C ASP A 466 1.85 -25.29 27.53
N ALA A 467 0.85 -26.16 27.31
CA ALA A 467 0.97 -27.28 26.39
C ALA A 467 1.07 -26.81 24.93
N GLN A 468 1.91 -27.47 24.14
CA GLN A 468 2.01 -27.18 22.72
C GLN A 468 0.73 -27.58 21.98
N ILE A 469 0.08 -26.61 21.32
CA ILE A 469 -1.14 -26.82 20.53
C ILE A 469 -0.83 -26.66 19.03
N ASN A 470 -1.18 -27.71 18.26
CA ASN A 470 -1.00 -27.72 16.80
C ASN A 470 -2.24 -27.29 16.03
N ASP A 471 -3.38 -27.17 16.70
CA ASP A 471 -4.66 -26.78 16.10
C ASP A 471 -5.30 -25.69 16.96
N PRO A 472 -5.45 -24.46 16.43
CA PRO A 472 -5.94 -23.33 17.21
C PRO A 472 -7.31 -23.58 17.84
N ARG A 473 -8.14 -24.50 17.30
CA ARG A 473 -9.45 -24.88 17.87
C ARG A 473 -9.38 -25.40 19.30
N ASN A 474 -8.23 -25.92 19.70
CA ASN A 474 -8.03 -26.49 21.03
C ASN A 474 -7.45 -25.48 22.03
N LEU A 475 -7.12 -24.25 21.60
CA LEU A 475 -6.45 -23.26 22.47
C LEU A 475 -7.33 -22.79 23.63
N HIS A 476 -8.60 -22.45 23.39
CA HIS A 476 -9.39 -21.70 24.38
C HIS A 476 -9.66 -22.45 25.68
N GLU A 477 -9.86 -23.77 25.59
CA GLU A 477 -10.25 -24.64 26.72
C GLU A 477 -9.09 -25.55 27.16
N GLU A 478 -7.87 -25.27 26.71
CA GLU A 478 -6.69 -26.04 27.10
C GLU A 478 -6.41 -25.83 28.61
N PRO A 479 -6.33 -26.91 29.42
CA PRO A 479 -6.26 -26.79 30.88
C PRO A 479 -5.01 -26.13 31.47
N THR A 480 -3.86 -26.22 30.81
CA THR A 480 -2.62 -25.59 31.29
C THR A 480 -2.69 -24.07 31.21
N ARG A 481 -3.47 -23.50 30.28
CA ARG A 481 -3.64 -22.05 30.10
C ARG A 481 -4.51 -21.34 31.16
N SER A 482 -4.79 -22.00 32.28
CA SER A 482 -5.75 -21.51 33.29
C SER A 482 -5.20 -20.41 34.18
N ASP A 483 -3.87 -20.35 34.33
CA ASP A 483 -3.13 -19.29 35.00
C ASP A 483 -2.82 -18.11 34.08
N ASN A 484 -2.92 -18.27 32.75
CA ASN A 484 -2.44 -17.25 31.83
C ASN A 484 -3.15 -15.90 31.97
N SER A 485 -2.41 -14.80 31.79
CA SER A 485 -2.98 -13.46 31.70
C SER A 485 -4.14 -13.39 30.71
N TYR A 486 -5.18 -12.62 31.04
CA TYR A 486 -6.27 -12.36 30.11
C TYR A 486 -5.77 -11.61 28.88
N HIS A 487 -4.93 -10.61 29.09
CA HIS A 487 -4.31 -9.80 28.05
C HIS A 487 -2.80 -9.77 28.29
N VAL A 488 -2.00 -10.03 27.26
CA VAL A 488 -0.54 -9.85 27.38
C VAL A 488 -0.19 -8.36 27.38
N VAL A 489 -0.88 -7.59 26.52
CA VAL A 489 -0.69 -6.15 26.35
C VAL A 489 -2.04 -5.44 26.40
N THR A 490 -2.11 -4.29 27.06
CA THR A 490 -3.29 -3.43 27.10
C THR A 490 -2.98 -2.04 26.58
N GLY A 491 -3.99 -1.38 26.02
CA GLY A 491 -3.90 0.01 25.59
C GLY A 491 -5.22 0.75 25.76
N ALA A 492 -5.17 1.92 26.39
CA ALA A 492 -6.34 2.78 26.54
C ALA A 492 -5.98 4.24 26.24
N TYR A 493 -6.74 4.90 25.36
CA TYR A 493 -6.56 6.33 25.01
C TYR A 493 -5.14 6.72 24.56
N ASN A 494 -4.33 5.76 24.13
CA ASN A 494 -3.01 6.02 23.59
C ASN A 494 -3.09 6.58 22.15
N ASP A 495 -2.03 7.23 21.70
CA ASP A 495 -1.88 7.73 20.33
C ASP A 495 -0.77 6.96 19.57
N GLU A 496 -0.47 7.41 18.35
CA GLU A 496 0.48 6.75 17.44
C GLU A 496 1.92 6.70 17.96
N THR A 497 2.23 7.47 19.02
CA THR A 497 3.54 7.50 19.68
C THR A 497 3.75 6.38 20.70
N ALA A 498 2.70 5.62 21.05
CA ALA A 498 2.84 4.33 21.73
C ALA A 498 3.22 3.27 20.70
N VAL A 499 4.46 2.76 20.77
CA VAL A 499 5.04 1.91 19.71
C VAL A 499 5.43 0.54 20.24
N LEU A 500 5.03 -0.52 19.53
CA LEU A 500 5.62 -1.86 19.67
C LEU A 500 6.41 -2.22 18.42
N ASN A 501 7.64 -2.70 18.59
CA ASN A 501 8.46 -3.13 17.46
C ASN A 501 9.27 -4.40 17.74
N GLY A 502 9.10 -5.44 16.92
CA GLY A 502 9.96 -6.63 16.97
C GLY A 502 9.71 -7.56 18.16
N LEU A 503 8.46 -7.66 18.62
CA LEU A 503 8.07 -8.46 19.78
C LEU A 503 7.19 -9.64 19.36
N THR A 504 7.36 -10.77 20.02
CA THR A 504 6.39 -11.88 20.01
C THR A 504 5.42 -11.71 21.18
N ILE A 505 4.12 -11.74 20.93
CA ILE A 505 3.05 -11.64 21.91
C ILE A 505 2.28 -12.97 21.91
N THR A 506 2.32 -13.70 23.02
CA THR A 506 1.79 -15.07 23.10
C THR A 506 1.23 -15.41 24.48
N GLY A 507 0.51 -16.52 24.60
CA GLY A 507 0.05 -17.03 25.88
C GLY A 507 -1.17 -16.30 26.45
N GLY A 508 -1.70 -15.26 25.82
CA GLY A 508 -2.92 -14.61 26.31
C GLY A 508 -4.15 -15.51 26.27
N ASN A 509 -4.98 -15.49 27.32
CA ASN A 509 -6.19 -16.29 27.43
C ASN A 509 -7.38 -15.51 28.03
N ALA A 510 -7.98 -14.62 27.23
CA ALA A 510 -9.12 -13.79 27.61
C ALA A 510 -10.42 -14.62 27.73
N ASN A 511 -10.60 -15.32 28.85
CA ASN A 511 -11.70 -16.25 29.11
C ASN A 511 -12.54 -15.93 30.35
N ALA A 512 -12.44 -14.71 30.90
CA ALA A 512 -13.11 -14.35 32.14
C ALA A 512 -14.64 -14.57 32.09
N PRO A 513 -15.24 -15.14 33.15
CA PRO A 513 -16.69 -15.28 33.24
C PRO A 513 -17.35 -13.96 33.68
N GLY A 514 -18.06 -13.30 32.76
CA GLY A 514 -18.96 -12.18 33.09
C GLY A 514 -18.32 -10.79 33.08
N ASN A 515 -17.02 -10.66 32.81
CA ASN A 515 -16.42 -9.40 32.37
C ASN A 515 -16.32 -9.39 30.83
N ASP A 516 -16.85 -8.35 30.21
CA ASP A 516 -16.87 -8.17 28.77
C ASP A 516 -15.49 -7.78 28.20
N ALA A 517 -14.64 -7.09 28.99
CA ALA A 517 -13.30 -6.67 28.59
C ALA A 517 -12.33 -7.87 28.58
N ASP A 518 -12.21 -8.56 29.71
CA ASP A 518 -11.33 -9.73 29.91
C ASP A 518 -11.74 -11.00 29.14
N GLY A 519 -12.78 -10.89 28.30
CA GLY A 519 -13.16 -11.90 27.32
C GLY A 519 -12.76 -11.56 25.88
N ARG A 520 -12.01 -10.48 25.64
CA ARG A 520 -11.64 -9.97 24.31
C ARG A 520 -10.15 -9.66 24.24
N GLY A 521 -9.47 -9.92 23.12
CA GLY A 521 -8.08 -9.48 22.96
C GLY A 521 -7.08 -10.27 23.80
N GLY A 522 -6.87 -11.56 23.50
CA GLY A 522 -5.94 -12.40 24.27
C GLY A 522 -4.51 -11.85 24.21
N GLY A 523 -4.00 -11.57 23.01
CA GLY A 523 -2.70 -10.93 22.86
C GLY A 523 -2.77 -9.45 23.26
N ILE A 524 -3.59 -8.66 22.56
CA ILE A 524 -3.79 -7.24 22.86
C ILE A 524 -5.26 -6.89 23.01
N TYR A 525 -5.57 -6.17 24.09
CA TYR A 525 -6.82 -5.44 24.25
C TYR A 525 -6.58 -3.92 24.16
N ASN A 526 -7.02 -3.29 23.07
CA ASN A 526 -6.89 -1.85 22.84
C ASN A 526 -8.27 -1.17 22.75
N GLN A 527 -8.46 -0.09 23.52
CA GLN A 527 -9.71 0.64 23.59
C GLN A 527 -9.46 2.16 23.48
N TYR A 528 -10.09 2.81 22.50
CA TYR A 528 -9.86 4.24 22.19
C TYR A 528 -8.41 4.62 21.81
N GLY A 529 -7.48 3.65 21.79
CA GLY A 529 -6.07 3.87 21.47
C GLY A 529 -5.78 3.84 19.97
N ARG A 530 -4.67 4.47 19.57
CA ARG A 530 -4.18 4.54 18.18
C ARG A 530 -2.71 4.08 18.05
N PRO A 531 -2.28 2.94 18.62
CA PRO A 531 -0.87 2.61 18.71
C PRO A 531 -0.28 2.18 17.34
N THR A 532 1.04 2.30 17.21
CA THR A 532 1.80 1.86 16.04
C THR A 532 2.53 0.56 16.33
N LEU A 533 2.25 -0.50 15.57
CA LEU A 533 2.87 -1.82 15.78
C LEU A 533 3.59 -2.25 14.50
N SER A 534 4.82 -2.74 14.66
CA SER A 534 5.63 -3.16 13.51
C SER A 534 6.54 -4.34 13.79
N ASN A 535 6.68 -5.25 12.82
CA ASN A 535 7.52 -6.45 12.97
C ASN A 535 7.14 -7.31 14.20
N CYS A 536 5.88 -7.27 14.64
CA CYS A 536 5.41 -8.04 15.79
C CYS A 536 4.75 -9.35 15.36
N THR A 537 4.86 -10.37 16.20
CA THR A 537 4.21 -11.67 15.99
C THR A 537 3.18 -11.93 17.10
N PHE A 538 1.92 -12.11 16.74
CA PHE A 538 0.85 -12.54 17.63
C PHE A 538 0.59 -14.02 17.41
N ARG A 539 0.91 -14.86 18.40
CA ARG A 539 0.69 -16.29 18.26
C ARG A 539 0.13 -16.97 19.49
N ASP A 540 -0.68 -18.00 19.27
CA ASP A 540 -1.18 -18.88 20.33
C ASP A 540 -1.92 -18.09 21.42
N ASN A 541 -2.69 -17.07 21.03
CA ASN A 541 -3.54 -16.28 21.93
C ASN A 541 -5.02 -16.66 21.72
N SER A 542 -5.78 -16.66 22.82
CA SER A 542 -7.20 -17.04 22.82
C SER A 542 -8.11 -15.99 23.46
N ALA A 543 -9.32 -15.85 22.92
CA ALA A 543 -10.38 -15.00 23.48
C ALA A 543 -11.76 -15.65 23.39
N LYS A 544 -12.59 -15.43 24.41
CA LYS A 544 -13.97 -15.92 24.46
C LYS A 544 -14.90 -15.19 23.48
N TRP A 545 -14.72 -13.88 23.31
CA TRP A 545 -15.64 -13.05 22.54
C TRP A 545 -15.02 -12.59 21.24
N CYS A 546 -13.94 -11.81 21.25
CA CYS A 546 -13.42 -11.23 20.02
C CYS A 546 -11.91 -11.05 20.07
N GLY A 547 -11.24 -11.20 18.92
CA GLY A 547 -9.83 -10.84 18.78
C GLY A 547 -8.92 -11.77 19.57
N GLY A 548 -8.75 -13.02 19.12
CA GLY A 548 -7.85 -13.96 19.80
C GLY A 548 -6.43 -13.38 19.92
N GLY A 549 -5.86 -12.97 18.79
CA GLY A 549 -4.59 -12.25 18.75
C GLY A 549 -4.73 -10.80 19.21
N MET A 550 -5.71 -10.07 18.66
CA MET A 550 -5.89 -8.65 18.96
C MET A 550 -7.34 -8.19 18.85
N HIS A 551 -7.75 -7.40 19.83
CA HIS A 551 -9.02 -6.68 19.84
C HIS A 551 -8.75 -5.17 19.90
N THR A 552 -9.28 -4.42 18.93
CA THR A 552 -9.29 -2.95 18.98
C THR A 552 -10.71 -2.41 18.79
N VAL A 553 -11.07 -1.38 19.57
CA VAL A 553 -12.39 -0.73 19.48
C VAL A 553 -12.32 0.78 19.73
N TYR A 554 -13.12 1.55 18.99
CA TYR A 554 -13.24 3.01 19.06
C TYR A 554 -11.91 3.78 18.88
N GLY A 555 -10.96 3.20 18.16
CA GLY A 555 -9.59 3.71 18.03
C GLY A 555 -9.07 3.71 16.59
N GLY A 556 -7.76 3.66 16.45
CA GLY A 556 -7.04 3.51 15.20
C GLY A 556 -6.01 2.40 15.34
N LEU A 557 -5.64 1.73 14.26
CA LEU A 557 -4.59 0.73 14.31
C LEU A 557 -3.74 0.79 13.06
N SER A 558 -2.43 0.95 13.24
CA SER A 558 -1.44 0.88 12.18
C SER A 558 -0.52 -0.32 12.40
N LEU A 559 -0.63 -1.32 11.52
CA LEU A 559 0.16 -2.54 11.55
C LEU A 559 1.06 -2.62 10.31
N ALA A 560 2.36 -2.82 10.52
CA ALA A 560 3.33 -2.99 9.43
C ALA A 560 4.23 -4.21 9.66
N ASN A 561 4.29 -5.11 8.68
CA ASN A 561 5.12 -6.33 8.76
C ASN A 561 4.80 -7.21 9.99
N CYS A 562 3.55 -7.22 10.44
CA CYS A 562 3.13 -8.02 11.59
C CYS A 562 2.59 -9.38 11.14
N THR A 563 2.73 -10.39 12.01
CA THR A 563 2.21 -11.74 11.80
C THR A 563 1.16 -12.08 12.85
N PHE A 564 -0.02 -12.55 12.45
CA PHE A 564 -1.04 -13.12 13.33
C PHE A 564 -1.20 -14.59 12.97
N ARG A 565 -0.75 -15.49 13.84
CA ARG A 565 -0.73 -16.93 13.58
C ARG A 565 -1.34 -17.73 14.71
N ASN A 566 -2.11 -18.78 14.42
CA ASN A 566 -2.61 -19.71 15.44
C ASN A 566 -3.36 -19.01 16.59
N ASN A 567 -4.10 -17.94 16.33
CA ASN A 567 -4.92 -17.32 17.36
C ASN A 567 -6.37 -17.80 17.25
N MET A 568 -7.08 -17.83 18.38
CA MET A 568 -8.43 -18.35 18.48
C MET A 568 -9.39 -17.34 19.12
N ALA A 569 -10.57 -17.16 18.51
CA ALA A 569 -11.70 -16.51 19.15
C ALA A 569 -12.95 -17.40 19.12
N VAL A 570 -13.65 -17.57 20.24
CA VAL A 570 -14.95 -18.26 20.21
C VAL A 570 -16.04 -17.38 19.56
N GLY A 571 -15.95 -16.05 19.65
CA GLY A 571 -16.80 -15.17 18.87
C GLY A 571 -16.18 -14.80 17.52
N LYS A 572 -15.56 -13.62 17.39
CA LYS A 572 -15.20 -13.03 16.08
C LYS A 572 -13.73 -12.61 15.98
N GLY A 573 -13.13 -12.71 14.80
CA GLY A 573 -11.77 -12.26 14.56
C GLY A 573 -10.77 -13.14 15.31
N GLY A 574 -10.53 -14.36 14.81
CA GLY A 574 -9.59 -15.29 15.45
C GLY A 574 -8.20 -14.67 15.57
N GLY A 575 -7.69 -14.10 14.48
CA GLY A 575 -6.47 -13.29 14.47
C GLY A 575 -6.73 -11.89 15.03
N LEU A 576 -7.57 -11.12 14.33
CA LEU A 576 -7.77 -9.71 14.60
C LEU A 576 -9.25 -9.32 14.57
N PHE A 577 -9.67 -8.54 15.56
CA PHE A 577 -10.96 -7.87 15.60
C PHE A 577 -10.77 -6.35 15.65
N ASN A 578 -11.44 -5.64 14.73
CA ASN A 578 -11.57 -4.19 14.73
C ASN A 578 -13.06 -3.79 14.77
N GLY A 579 -13.47 -3.10 15.84
CA GLY A 579 -14.82 -2.59 16.01
C GLY A 579 -14.83 -1.07 16.13
N VAL A 580 -15.31 -0.35 15.13
CA VAL A 580 -15.36 1.12 15.11
C VAL A 580 -13.95 1.74 15.16
N GLY A 581 -13.48 2.31 14.05
CA GLY A 581 -12.13 2.88 13.98
C GLY A 581 -11.41 2.62 12.68
N ALA A 582 -10.33 3.35 12.41
CA ALA A 582 -9.51 3.13 11.22
C ALA A 582 -8.51 2.00 11.46
N MET A 583 -8.42 1.04 10.53
CA MET A 583 -7.46 -0.06 10.57
C MET A 583 -6.64 -0.05 9.27
N ALA A 584 -5.32 0.01 9.42
CA ALA A 584 -4.36 -0.06 8.34
C ALA A 584 -3.43 -1.26 8.56
N LEU A 585 -3.43 -2.22 7.63
CA LEU A 585 -2.48 -3.33 7.58
C LEU A 585 -1.65 -3.21 6.31
N THR A 586 -0.33 -3.21 6.48
CA THR A 586 0.62 -3.18 5.36
C THR A 586 1.63 -4.31 5.51
N ASN A 587 1.82 -5.11 4.46
CA ASN A 587 2.79 -6.22 4.45
C ASN A 587 2.61 -7.21 5.63
N CYS A 588 1.38 -7.36 6.13
CA CYS A 588 1.09 -8.23 7.26
C CYS A 588 0.71 -9.64 6.79
N THR A 589 0.98 -10.63 7.63
CA THR A 589 0.55 -12.02 7.43
C THR A 589 -0.49 -12.39 8.49
N VAL A 590 -1.65 -12.87 8.08
CA VAL A 590 -2.71 -13.39 8.96
C VAL A 590 -2.96 -14.83 8.55
N SER A 591 -2.46 -15.79 9.34
CA SER A 591 -2.45 -17.20 8.96
C SER A 591 -2.94 -18.14 10.05
N GLU A 592 -3.60 -19.24 9.68
CA GLU A 592 -3.92 -20.33 10.63
C GLU A 592 -4.71 -19.86 11.86
N ASN A 593 -5.51 -18.81 11.76
CA ASN A 593 -6.34 -18.33 12.86
C ASN A 593 -7.74 -18.96 12.78
N TYR A 594 -8.37 -19.13 13.94
CA TYR A 594 -9.66 -19.80 14.05
C TYR A 594 -10.71 -18.95 14.78
N SER A 595 -11.93 -18.96 14.25
CA SER A 595 -13.09 -18.32 14.84
C SER A 595 -14.30 -19.25 14.80
N VAL A 596 -14.99 -19.47 15.93
CA VAL A 596 -16.23 -20.28 15.90
C VAL A 596 -17.38 -19.51 15.23
N ASN A 597 -17.33 -18.17 15.14
CA ASN A 597 -18.39 -17.37 14.49
C ASN A 597 -17.92 -16.82 13.14
N ARG A 598 -17.23 -15.67 13.13
CA ARG A 598 -16.97 -14.90 11.90
C ARG A 598 -15.56 -14.36 11.88
N GLY A 599 -14.99 -14.22 10.68
CA GLY A 599 -13.65 -13.66 10.49
C GLY A 599 -12.61 -14.55 11.15
N GLY A 600 -12.28 -15.68 10.53
CA GLY A 600 -11.26 -16.60 11.06
C GLY A 600 -9.93 -15.86 11.24
N GLY A 601 -9.50 -15.16 10.17
CA GLY A 601 -8.38 -14.23 10.22
C GLY A 601 -8.79 -12.88 10.79
N ILE A 602 -9.57 -12.12 10.01
CA ILE A 602 -9.89 -10.72 10.30
C ILE A 602 -11.39 -10.51 10.39
N PHE A 603 -11.83 -9.82 11.44
CA PHE A 603 -13.17 -9.25 11.53
C PHE A 603 -13.08 -7.72 11.64
N SER A 604 -13.75 -7.01 10.73
CA SER A 604 -13.83 -5.54 10.75
C SER A 604 -15.27 -5.07 10.66
N SER A 605 -15.67 -4.18 11.57
CA SER A 605 -17.03 -3.61 11.61
C SER A 605 -17.06 -2.12 11.91
N TYR A 606 -17.96 -1.37 11.25
CA TYR A 606 -18.16 0.07 11.47
C TYR A 606 -16.86 0.89 11.33
N ALA A 607 -15.96 0.44 10.46
CA ALA A 607 -14.57 0.86 10.39
C ALA A 607 -14.13 1.17 8.95
N THR A 608 -13.16 2.06 8.78
CA THR A 608 -12.32 2.08 7.56
C THR A 608 -11.28 0.96 7.70
N ALA A 609 -11.20 0.05 6.74
CA ALA A 609 -10.14 -0.94 6.67
C ALA A 609 -9.34 -0.70 5.38
N THR A 610 -8.06 -0.41 5.52
CA THR A 610 -7.10 -0.36 4.42
C THR A 610 -6.12 -1.52 4.61
N ILE A 611 -6.15 -2.48 3.71
CA ILE A 611 -5.33 -3.70 3.81
C ILE A 611 -4.55 -3.83 2.52
N THR A 612 -3.24 -3.66 2.60
CA THR A 612 -2.36 -3.52 1.43
C THR A 612 -1.22 -4.52 1.50
N ASN A 613 -0.97 -5.24 0.40
CA ASN A 613 0.15 -6.17 0.27
C ASN A 613 0.21 -7.22 1.38
N CYS A 614 -0.97 -7.64 1.89
CA CYS A 614 -1.07 -8.59 2.98
C CYS A 614 -1.31 -10.01 2.47
N ILE A 615 -0.93 -10.99 3.29
CA ILE A 615 -1.19 -12.41 3.07
C ILE A 615 -2.21 -12.86 4.11
N VAL A 616 -3.38 -13.32 3.68
CA VAL A 616 -4.44 -13.87 4.54
C VAL A 616 -4.69 -15.32 4.14
N THR A 617 -4.14 -16.28 4.90
CA THR A 617 -4.11 -17.68 4.47
C THR A 617 -4.44 -18.72 5.54
N ASN A 618 -5.02 -19.85 5.16
CA ASN A 618 -5.30 -20.96 6.08
C ASN A 618 -6.15 -20.56 7.32
N ASN A 619 -6.92 -19.47 7.25
CA ASN A 619 -7.78 -19.09 8.36
C ASN A 619 -9.15 -19.77 8.25
N THR A 620 -9.72 -20.12 9.39
CA THR A 620 -10.97 -20.88 9.44
C THR A 620 -12.02 -20.20 10.30
N ALA A 621 -13.25 -20.11 9.80
CA ALA A 621 -14.41 -19.70 10.58
C ALA A 621 -15.59 -20.64 10.40
N ASP A 622 -16.24 -21.12 11.47
CA ASP A 622 -17.33 -22.10 11.30
C ASP A 622 -18.57 -21.51 10.59
N LEU A 623 -18.79 -20.18 10.64
CA LEU A 623 -19.95 -19.55 9.98
C LEU A 623 -19.56 -18.72 8.75
N HIS A 624 -18.89 -17.58 8.91
CA HIS A 624 -18.76 -16.62 7.80
C HIS A 624 -17.39 -15.95 7.74
N GLY A 625 -16.82 -15.86 6.53
CA GLY A 625 -15.55 -15.14 6.31
C GLY A 625 -14.38 -15.89 6.93
N GLY A 626 -13.91 -16.94 6.27
CA GLY A 626 -12.78 -17.74 6.76
C GLY A 626 -11.53 -16.87 6.87
N GLY A 627 -11.17 -16.21 5.77
CA GLY A 627 -10.13 -15.18 5.75
C GLY A 627 -10.61 -13.92 6.45
N MET A 628 -11.66 -13.30 5.91
CA MET A 628 -12.08 -11.96 6.30
C MET A 628 -13.60 -11.81 6.34
N TYR A 629 -14.09 -11.14 7.38
CA TYR A 629 -15.46 -10.64 7.48
C TYR A 629 -15.45 -9.12 7.60
N ILE A 630 -16.07 -8.42 6.64
CA ILE A 630 -16.09 -6.97 6.56
C ILE A 630 -17.54 -6.49 6.56
N ALA A 631 -17.92 -5.67 7.55
CA ALA A 631 -19.32 -5.27 7.69
C ALA A 631 -19.59 -3.85 8.18
N TRP A 632 -20.81 -3.39 7.91
CA TRP A 632 -21.45 -2.20 8.51
C TRP A 632 -20.63 -0.90 8.45
N GLY A 633 -19.73 -0.77 7.47
CA GLY A 633 -18.91 0.42 7.27
C GLY A 633 -19.50 1.33 6.19
N GLY A 634 -19.78 2.60 6.52
CA GLY A 634 -20.07 3.65 5.52
C GLY A 634 -18.84 4.11 4.73
N ALA A 635 -17.64 3.66 5.12
CA ALA A 635 -16.38 4.29 4.79
C ALA A 635 -15.52 3.55 3.74
N ARG A 636 -16.15 2.70 2.90
CA ARG A 636 -15.55 2.03 1.73
C ARG A 636 -14.20 1.33 2.00
N PRO A 637 -14.19 0.14 2.63
CA PRO A 637 -12.95 -0.58 2.91
C PRO A 637 -12.17 -0.87 1.61
N LYS A 638 -10.84 -0.66 1.66
CA LYS A 638 -9.92 -0.81 0.53
C LYS A 638 -8.97 -1.98 0.79
N ILE A 639 -8.96 -2.96 -0.10
CA ILE A 639 -8.08 -4.11 -0.03
C ILE A 639 -7.31 -4.17 -1.35
N SER A 640 -5.98 -4.11 -1.30
CA SER A 640 -5.18 -4.09 -2.52
C SER A 640 -3.88 -4.87 -2.46
N GLY A 641 -3.48 -5.49 -3.56
CA GLY A 641 -2.21 -6.22 -3.65
C GLY A 641 -2.13 -7.44 -2.72
N CYS A 642 -3.27 -7.94 -2.24
CA CYS A 642 -3.31 -8.98 -1.22
C CYS A 642 -3.42 -10.39 -1.81
N LEU A 643 -2.82 -11.36 -1.13
CA LEU A 643 -3.04 -12.79 -1.36
C LEU A 643 -4.02 -13.32 -0.31
N ILE A 644 -5.18 -13.81 -0.75
CA ILE A 644 -6.21 -14.41 0.10
C ILE A 644 -6.40 -15.85 -0.34
N SER A 645 -5.83 -16.81 0.40
CA SER A 645 -5.85 -18.21 -0.04
C SER A 645 -6.01 -19.26 1.02
N ALA A 646 -6.53 -20.44 0.63
CA ALA A 646 -6.70 -21.59 1.51
C ALA A 646 -7.55 -21.32 2.77
N ASN A 647 -8.38 -20.28 2.76
CA ASN A 647 -9.24 -19.98 3.90
C ASN A 647 -10.55 -20.78 3.82
N HIS A 648 -11.11 -21.16 4.96
CA HIS A 648 -12.30 -22.02 5.04
C HIS A 648 -13.41 -21.41 5.90
N SER A 649 -14.64 -21.43 5.40
CA SER A 649 -15.82 -21.21 6.24
C SER A 649 -17.07 -21.89 5.72
N ARG A 650 -18.22 -21.72 6.39
CA ARG A 650 -19.50 -22.15 5.83
C ARG A 650 -19.94 -21.27 4.65
N THR A 651 -19.72 -19.96 4.68
CA THR A 651 -19.95 -19.06 3.53
C THR A 651 -18.91 -17.96 3.47
N GLY A 652 -18.39 -17.65 2.29
CA GLY A 652 -17.32 -16.68 2.15
C GLY A 652 -16.01 -17.28 2.66
N GLY A 653 -15.43 -18.23 1.93
CA GLY A 653 -14.17 -18.86 2.32
C GLY A 653 -13.07 -17.82 2.47
N GLY A 654 -12.82 -17.04 1.42
CA GLY A 654 -11.91 -15.90 1.45
C GLY A 654 -12.55 -14.70 2.16
N PHE A 655 -13.61 -14.15 1.55
CA PHE A 655 -14.30 -12.95 2.03
C PHE A 655 -15.77 -13.18 2.31
N TYR A 656 -16.26 -12.51 3.35
CA TYR A 656 -17.66 -12.21 3.55
C TYR A 656 -17.85 -10.70 3.68
N ILE A 657 -18.63 -10.11 2.77
CA ILE A 657 -18.89 -8.66 2.70
C ILE A 657 -20.36 -8.43 3.05
N ASP A 658 -20.63 -7.59 4.04
CA ASP A 658 -21.97 -7.38 4.60
C ASP A 658 -22.30 -5.89 4.80
N THR A 659 -23.35 -5.38 4.15
CA THR A 659 -23.88 -4.02 4.43
C THR A 659 -22.79 -2.93 4.35
N THR A 660 -21.95 -2.97 3.32
CA THR A 660 -20.84 -2.02 3.08
C THR A 660 -20.53 -1.87 1.58
N LYS A 661 -19.56 -1.01 1.24
CA LYS A 661 -19.11 -0.76 -0.14
C LYS A 661 -17.62 -1.05 -0.29
N ALA A 662 -17.23 -2.30 -0.51
CA ALA A 662 -15.82 -2.70 -0.59
C ALA A 662 -15.18 -2.34 -1.93
N ILE A 663 -13.90 -1.92 -1.90
CA ILE A 663 -13.04 -1.75 -3.07
C ILE A 663 -11.89 -2.75 -2.93
N ILE A 664 -11.79 -3.67 -3.89
CA ILE A 664 -10.81 -4.75 -3.91
C ILE A 664 -10.04 -4.64 -5.22
N ALA A 665 -8.73 -4.44 -5.17
CA ALA A 665 -7.92 -4.21 -6.36
C ALA A 665 -6.63 -5.03 -6.36
N HIS A 666 -6.14 -5.50 -7.51
CA HIS A 666 -4.83 -6.19 -7.58
C HIS A 666 -4.70 -7.37 -6.61
N CYS A 667 -5.80 -8.05 -6.28
CA CYS A 667 -5.82 -9.14 -5.31
C CYS A 667 -5.82 -10.50 -6.00
N ILE A 668 -5.11 -11.46 -5.40
CA ILE A 668 -5.13 -12.88 -5.76
C ILE A 668 -6.00 -13.60 -4.71
N ILE A 669 -7.17 -14.09 -5.12
CA ILE A 669 -8.15 -14.76 -4.26
C ILE A 669 -8.28 -16.20 -4.73
N THR A 670 -7.59 -17.13 -4.06
CA THR A 670 -7.39 -18.47 -4.62
C THR A 670 -7.50 -19.59 -3.62
N GLY A 671 -8.02 -20.75 -4.04
CA GLY A 671 -8.05 -21.93 -3.16
C GLY A 671 -8.86 -21.76 -1.87
N ASN A 672 -9.79 -20.81 -1.80
CA ASN A 672 -10.63 -20.65 -0.64
C ASN A 672 -11.84 -21.58 -0.71
N ARG A 673 -12.34 -22.01 0.44
CA ARG A 673 -13.41 -23.00 0.56
C ARG A 673 -14.60 -22.48 1.34
N ALA A 674 -15.80 -22.70 0.78
CA ALA A 674 -17.07 -22.51 1.46
C ALA A 674 -17.88 -23.81 1.49
N ASP A 675 -18.36 -24.23 2.67
CA ASP A 675 -19.25 -25.41 2.78
C ASP A 675 -20.68 -25.16 2.28
N ASN A 676 -20.97 -23.93 1.84
CA ASN A 676 -22.24 -23.55 1.22
C ASN A 676 -21.99 -22.69 -0.02
N SER A 677 -21.70 -21.38 0.13
CA SER A 677 -21.63 -20.47 -1.02
C SER A 677 -20.51 -19.44 -0.89
N GLY A 678 -20.01 -18.96 -2.02
CA GLY A 678 -18.97 -17.92 -2.07
C GLY A 678 -17.62 -18.46 -1.61
N GLY A 679 -17.02 -19.36 -2.39
CA GLY A 679 -15.71 -19.94 -2.05
C GLY A 679 -14.66 -18.82 -1.89
N GLY A 680 -14.50 -18.00 -2.92
CA GLY A 680 -13.70 -16.78 -2.88
C GLY A 680 -14.40 -15.67 -2.11
N ILE A 681 -15.56 -15.21 -2.61
CA ILE A 681 -16.29 -14.07 -2.06
C ILE A 681 -17.77 -14.39 -1.90
N TYR A 682 -18.31 -14.08 -0.73
CA TYR A 682 -19.75 -13.98 -0.48
C TYR A 682 -20.12 -12.53 -0.20
N ASN A 683 -20.97 -11.94 -1.05
CA ASN A 683 -21.43 -10.56 -0.97
C ASN A 683 -22.91 -10.52 -0.56
N TRP A 684 -23.20 -9.90 0.59
CA TRP A 684 -24.54 -9.87 1.18
C TRP A 684 -24.96 -8.45 1.54
N ASN A 685 -26.10 -7.99 1.02
CA ASN A 685 -26.59 -6.63 1.23
C ASN A 685 -25.52 -5.54 0.99
N ALA A 686 -24.61 -5.74 0.04
CA ALA A 686 -23.39 -4.93 -0.07
C ALA A 686 -23.00 -4.63 -1.52
N ASP A 687 -22.20 -3.58 -1.69
CA ASP A 687 -21.58 -3.24 -2.96
C ASP A 687 -20.11 -3.67 -2.93
N ALA A 688 -19.65 -4.34 -3.97
CA ALA A 688 -18.24 -4.67 -4.13
C ALA A 688 -17.74 -4.21 -5.51
N ILE A 689 -16.68 -3.40 -5.51
CA ILE A 689 -15.96 -2.98 -6.71
C ILE A 689 -14.66 -3.76 -6.74
N LEU A 690 -14.48 -4.58 -7.76
CA LEU A 690 -13.33 -5.44 -7.98
C LEU A 690 -12.65 -5.03 -9.29
N THR A 691 -11.39 -4.63 -9.21
CA THR A 691 -10.60 -4.23 -10.38
C THR A 691 -9.28 -4.99 -10.40
N ASN A 692 -8.84 -5.47 -11.57
CA ASN A 692 -7.55 -6.16 -11.69
C ASN A 692 -7.38 -7.26 -10.63
N CYS A 693 -8.39 -8.11 -10.41
CA CYS A 693 -8.30 -9.21 -9.45
C CYS A 693 -8.21 -10.55 -10.16
N THR A 694 -7.46 -11.50 -9.60
CA THR A 694 -7.43 -12.90 -10.05
C THR A 694 -8.17 -13.77 -9.03
N ILE A 695 -9.32 -14.33 -9.40
CA ILE A 695 -10.15 -15.19 -8.55
C ILE A 695 -10.16 -16.60 -9.15
N SER A 696 -9.41 -17.53 -8.55
CA SER A 696 -9.20 -18.85 -9.17
C SER A 696 -9.08 -20.02 -8.21
N GLY A 697 -9.59 -21.19 -8.60
CA GLY A 697 -9.44 -22.42 -7.81
C GLY A 697 -10.23 -22.43 -6.50
N ASN A 698 -11.14 -21.48 -6.28
CA ASN A 698 -11.97 -21.45 -5.08
C ASN A 698 -13.13 -22.44 -5.19
N VAL A 699 -13.56 -23.00 -4.07
CA VAL A 699 -14.56 -24.06 -3.99
C VAL A 699 -15.72 -23.65 -3.10
N ALA A 700 -16.95 -23.81 -3.59
CA ALA A 700 -18.17 -23.75 -2.79
C ALA A 700 -18.96 -25.05 -2.95
N ALA A 701 -19.58 -25.56 -1.89
CA ALA A 701 -20.39 -26.77 -1.99
C ALA A 701 -21.65 -26.57 -2.86
N TYR A 702 -22.27 -25.39 -2.80
CA TYR A 702 -23.54 -25.08 -3.46
C TYR A 702 -23.38 -24.05 -4.59
N ALA A 703 -23.08 -22.78 -4.29
CA ALA A 703 -23.12 -21.73 -5.31
C ALA A 703 -21.97 -20.71 -5.26
N GLY A 704 -21.50 -20.26 -6.43
CA GLY A 704 -20.50 -19.21 -6.55
C GLY A 704 -19.16 -19.63 -5.94
N GLY A 705 -18.45 -20.54 -6.59
CA GLY A 705 -17.10 -20.92 -6.20
C GLY A 705 -16.19 -19.69 -6.15
N GLY A 706 -16.21 -18.87 -7.20
CA GLY A 706 -15.55 -17.57 -7.24
C GLY A 706 -16.29 -16.52 -6.41
N ILE A 707 -17.44 -16.04 -6.93
CA ILE A 707 -18.27 -15.02 -6.25
C ILE A 707 -19.73 -15.48 -6.16
N HIS A 708 -20.34 -15.29 -4.99
CA HIS A 708 -21.77 -15.37 -4.78
C HIS A 708 -22.31 -14.04 -4.24
N SER A 709 -23.29 -13.42 -4.92
CA SER A 709 -23.90 -12.14 -4.52
C SER A 709 -25.41 -12.30 -4.30
N THR A 710 -25.92 -11.82 -3.16
CA THR A 710 -27.32 -12.01 -2.76
C THR A 710 -27.90 -10.85 -1.92
N TYR A 711 -29.22 -10.83 -1.75
CA TYR A 711 -29.97 -9.88 -0.90
C TYR A 711 -29.77 -8.41 -1.31
N GLY A 712 -30.05 -8.06 -2.56
CA GLY A 712 -29.96 -6.65 -2.99
C GLY A 712 -28.53 -6.14 -3.18
N SER A 713 -27.57 -7.05 -3.34
CA SER A 713 -26.15 -6.71 -3.45
C SER A 713 -25.75 -6.31 -4.87
N GLU A 714 -24.76 -5.44 -5.00
CA GLU A 714 -24.18 -5.04 -6.28
C GLU A 714 -22.71 -5.46 -6.38
N VAL A 715 -22.31 -5.98 -7.53
CA VAL A 715 -20.90 -6.26 -7.83
C VAL A 715 -20.51 -5.59 -9.13
N ALA A 716 -19.41 -4.85 -9.13
CA ALA A 716 -18.76 -4.36 -10.34
C ALA A 716 -17.39 -5.03 -10.48
N PHE A 717 -17.19 -5.81 -11.54
CA PHE A 717 -15.95 -6.52 -11.81
C PHE A 717 -15.36 -6.03 -13.13
N SER A 718 -14.15 -5.50 -13.11
CA SER A 718 -13.43 -5.10 -14.32
C SER A 718 -11.96 -5.49 -14.31
N ASP A 719 -11.38 -5.60 -15.51
CA ASP A 719 -9.94 -5.79 -15.71
C ASP A 719 -9.39 -7.05 -15.04
N GLY A 720 -10.25 -7.99 -14.67
CA GLY A 720 -9.93 -9.11 -13.80
C GLY A 720 -10.08 -10.46 -14.48
N ILE A 721 -9.69 -11.52 -13.77
CA ILE A 721 -9.76 -12.90 -14.23
C ILE A 721 -10.51 -13.73 -13.19
N ILE A 722 -11.56 -14.44 -13.61
CA ILE A 722 -12.32 -15.41 -12.80
C ILE A 722 -12.27 -16.75 -13.53
N PHE A 723 -11.53 -17.71 -12.97
CA PHE A 723 -11.18 -18.92 -13.71
C PHE A 723 -11.01 -20.14 -12.81
N ALA A 724 -11.48 -21.30 -13.26
CA ALA A 724 -11.29 -22.59 -12.61
C ALA A 724 -11.81 -22.65 -11.17
N ASN A 725 -12.89 -21.92 -10.86
CA ASN A 725 -13.59 -22.08 -9.59
C ASN A 725 -14.58 -23.24 -9.66
N MET A 726 -15.02 -23.76 -8.51
CA MET A 726 -15.89 -24.94 -8.44
C MET A 726 -17.09 -24.70 -7.53
N ALA A 727 -18.29 -25.01 -8.03
CA ALA A 727 -19.51 -25.13 -7.24
C ALA A 727 -20.54 -26.00 -7.97
N GLU A 728 -21.58 -26.46 -7.27
CA GLU A 728 -22.72 -27.15 -7.92
C GLU A 728 -23.41 -26.23 -8.93
N VAL A 729 -23.51 -24.94 -8.59
CA VAL A 729 -24.21 -23.94 -9.38
C VAL A 729 -23.38 -22.67 -9.54
N GLY A 730 -23.24 -22.18 -10.77
CA GLY A 730 -22.51 -20.94 -11.05
C GLY A 730 -21.10 -20.95 -10.47
N PRO A 731 -20.23 -21.89 -10.92
CA PRO A 731 -18.91 -22.11 -10.34
C PRO A 731 -18.06 -20.84 -10.29
N GLU A 732 -18.06 -20.05 -11.36
CA GLU A 732 -17.35 -18.77 -11.40
C GLU A 732 -18.13 -17.67 -10.65
N LEU A 733 -19.42 -17.53 -10.99
CA LEU A 733 -20.28 -16.44 -10.53
C LEU A 733 -21.72 -16.91 -10.35
N ALA A 734 -22.34 -16.53 -9.23
CA ALA A 734 -23.75 -16.77 -8.95
C ALA A 734 -24.45 -15.55 -8.34
N LEU A 735 -25.59 -15.17 -8.91
CA LEU A 735 -26.48 -14.13 -8.41
C LEU A 735 -27.79 -14.73 -7.91
N ALA A 736 -28.17 -14.34 -6.70
CA ALA A 736 -29.39 -14.79 -6.05
C ALA A 736 -30.26 -13.61 -5.61
N ALA A 737 -31.58 -13.83 -5.66
CA ALA A 737 -32.55 -12.93 -5.06
C ALA A 737 -32.95 -13.52 -3.71
N ASP A 738 -32.83 -12.73 -2.64
CA ASP A 738 -33.25 -13.16 -1.30
C ASP A 738 -34.25 -12.16 -0.72
N ARG A 739 -35.33 -12.67 -0.16
CA ARG A 739 -36.48 -11.92 0.39
C ARG A 739 -37.05 -10.84 -0.53
N GLY A 740 -37.00 -11.07 -1.84
CA GLY A 740 -37.47 -10.12 -2.86
C GLY A 740 -36.50 -8.97 -3.15
N MET A 741 -35.29 -8.99 -2.57
CA MET A 741 -34.21 -8.05 -2.89
C MET A 741 -33.32 -8.63 -3.99
N GLN A 742 -33.22 -7.89 -5.09
CA GLN A 742 -32.59 -8.32 -6.34
C GLN A 742 -31.12 -7.90 -6.37
N SER A 743 -30.23 -8.84 -6.63
CA SER A 743 -28.80 -8.54 -6.74
C SER A 743 -28.43 -8.19 -8.18
N SER A 744 -27.43 -7.34 -8.35
CA SER A 744 -26.91 -6.90 -9.64
C SER A 744 -25.41 -7.18 -9.80
N LEU A 745 -24.99 -7.39 -11.05
CA LEU A 745 -23.58 -7.56 -11.42
C LEU A 745 -23.30 -6.79 -12.71
N SER A 746 -22.19 -6.09 -12.77
CA SER A 746 -21.60 -5.59 -14.02
C SER A 746 -20.21 -6.19 -14.23
N VAL A 747 -19.97 -6.74 -15.42
CA VAL A 747 -18.66 -7.31 -15.80
C VAL A 747 -18.19 -6.61 -17.08
N SER A 748 -16.98 -6.07 -17.09
CA SER A 748 -16.36 -5.44 -18.27
C SER A 748 -14.87 -5.76 -18.36
N TYR A 749 -14.32 -5.79 -19.58
CA TYR A 749 -12.88 -6.00 -19.82
C TYR A 749 -12.26 -7.10 -18.95
N SER A 750 -12.94 -8.23 -18.83
CA SER A 750 -12.57 -9.28 -17.89
C SER A 750 -12.58 -10.66 -18.55
N ASN A 751 -11.74 -11.56 -18.05
CA ASN A 751 -11.74 -12.95 -18.47
C ASN A 751 -12.55 -13.80 -17.47
N VAL A 752 -13.64 -14.40 -17.93
CA VAL A 752 -14.49 -15.28 -17.11
C VAL A 752 -14.67 -16.61 -17.82
N LEU A 753 -14.25 -17.71 -17.19
CA LEU A 753 -14.34 -19.04 -17.78
C LEU A 753 -15.78 -19.38 -18.18
N GLY A 754 -15.98 -19.74 -19.45
CA GLY A 754 -17.28 -20.06 -20.05
C GLY A 754 -18.17 -18.85 -20.33
N GLY A 755 -17.65 -17.63 -20.11
CA GLY A 755 -18.31 -16.37 -20.41
C GLY A 755 -19.69 -16.22 -19.75
N LEU A 756 -20.56 -15.46 -20.41
CA LEU A 756 -21.93 -15.19 -19.94
C LEU A 756 -22.72 -16.46 -19.61
N ALA A 757 -22.53 -17.54 -20.37
CA ALA A 757 -23.30 -18.78 -20.22
C ALA A 757 -22.96 -19.55 -18.93
N ALA A 758 -21.79 -19.30 -18.33
CA ALA A 758 -21.36 -19.94 -17.09
C ALA A 758 -21.88 -19.23 -15.83
N ILE A 759 -22.48 -18.05 -15.96
CA ILE A 759 -22.98 -17.26 -14.83
C ILE A 759 -24.37 -17.74 -14.45
N ARG A 760 -24.55 -18.12 -13.18
CA ARG A 760 -25.89 -18.38 -12.66
C ARG A 760 -26.56 -17.05 -12.30
N ILE A 761 -27.74 -16.83 -12.84
CA ILE A 761 -28.60 -15.69 -12.52
C ILE A 761 -29.96 -16.23 -12.10
N GLU A 762 -30.36 -16.00 -10.85
CA GLU A 762 -31.71 -16.32 -10.41
C GLU A 762 -32.75 -15.35 -11.00
N PRO A 763 -34.03 -15.75 -11.06
CA PRO A 763 -35.10 -14.85 -11.47
C PRO A 763 -35.02 -13.52 -10.72
N ASP A 764 -35.32 -12.44 -11.43
CA ASP A 764 -35.35 -11.08 -10.92
C ASP A 764 -33.98 -10.45 -10.57
N CYS A 765 -32.86 -11.17 -10.70
CA CYS A 765 -31.52 -10.57 -10.64
C CYS A 765 -31.12 -9.93 -11.98
N TYR A 766 -30.20 -8.95 -11.93
CA TYR A 766 -29.75 -8.22 -13.11
C TYR A 766 -28.27 -8.44 -13.40
N LEU A 767 -27.94 -8.81 -14.64
CA LEU A 767 -26.57 -8.86 -15.13
C LEU A 767 -26.39 -7.85 -16.26
N LYS A 768 -25.39 -6.99 -16.10
CA LYS A 768 -24.85 -6.14 -17.15
C LYS A 768 -23.54 -6.73 -17.65
N TRP A 769 -23.64 -7.53 -18.72
CA TRP A 769 -22.46 -8.05 -19.43
C TRP A 769 -21.96 -6.97 -20.40
N ASP A 770 -21.11 -6.08 -19.90
CA ASP A 770 -20.53 -5.00 -20.69
C ASP A 770 -19.47 -5.53 -21.66
N ARG A 771 -18.87 -4.62 -22.43
CA ARG A 771 -17.87 -4.93 -23.47
C ARG A 771 -16.54 -5.42 -22.91
N GLY A 772 -15.72 -6.00 -23.78
CA GLY A 772 -14.33 -6.37 -23.48
C GLY A 772 -14.14 -7.69 -22.74
N ASN A 773 -15.23 -8.43 -22.49
CA ASN A 773 -15.16 -9.70 -21.77
C ASN A 773 -14.78 -10.86 -22.68
N THR A 774 -13.95 -11.77 -22.16
CA THR A 774 -13.46 -12.96 -22.88
C THR A 774 -13.52 -14.20 -21.99
N ASP A 775 -13.27 -15.38 -22.55
CA ASP A 775 -13.30 -16.69 -21.86
C ASP A 775 -12.09 -17.59 -22.17
N LYS A 776 -11.00 -16.97 -22.63
CA LYS A 776 -9.78 -17.67 -23.04
C LYS A 776 -9.02 -18.22 -21.85
N ASP A 777 -8.15 -19.20 -22.11
CA ASP A 777 -7.17 -19.62 -21.12
C ASP A 777 -6.29 -18.41 -20.74
N PRO A 778 -6.21 -18.02 -19.46
CA PRO A 778 -5.31 -16.97 -19.00
C PRO A 778 -3.84 -17.29 -19.22
N CYS A 779 -3.47 -18.55 -19.44
CA CYS A 779 -2.08 -19.00 -19.55
C CYS A 779 -1.23 -18.55 -18.34
N PHE A 780 -1.69 -18.87 -17.13
CA PHE A 780 -0.90 -18.62 -15.91
C PHE A 780 0.42 -19.40 -15.96
N ALA A 781 1.47 -18.82 -15.36
CA ALA A 781 2.79 -19.42 -15.28
C ALA A 781 2.75 -20.81 -14.62
N ASP A 782 2.16 -20.89 -13.42
CA ASP A 782 1.99 -22.11 -12.64
C ASP A 782 0.78 -21.98 -11.70
N PRO A 783 -0.46 -22.18 -12.17
CA PRO A 783 -1.65 -21.94 -11.35
C PRO A 783 -1.75 -22.91 -10.15
N GLY A 784 -2.21 -22.40 -9.02
CA GLY A 784 -2.43 -23.21 -7.81
C GLY A 784 -3.48 -24.30 -7.98
N TYR A 785 -3.42 -25.34 -7.14
CA TYR A 785 -4.30 -26.50 -7.23
C TYR A 785 -4.60 -27.14 -5.86
N TRP A 786 -5.69 -27.91 -5.78
CA TRP A 786 -6.03 -28.74 -4.63
C TRP A 786 -5.31 -30.09 -4.73
N ASP A 787 -4.36 -30.35 -3.82
CA ASP A 787 -3.74 -31.65 -3.66
C ASP A 787 -4.72 -32.57 -2.91
N PRO A 788 -5.12 -33.72 -3.48
CA PRO A 788 -6.03 -34.67 -2.83
C PRO A 788 -5.45 -35.35 -1.59
N ASN A 789 -4.21 -35.04 -1.18
CA ASN A 789 -3.56 -35.54 0.03
C ASN A 789 -3.56 -37.08 0.15
N GLY A 790 -3.50 -37.77 -0.98
CA GLY A 790 -3.56 -39.25 -1.06
C GLY A 790 -4.97 -39.85 -0.92
N THR A 791 -6.01 -39.02 -0.83
CA THR A 791 -7.42 -39.39 -0.63
C THR A 791 -8.36 -38.77 -1.67
N PRO A 792 -8.24 -39.10 -2.99
CA PRO A 792 -8.98 -38.42 -4.07
C PRO A 792 -10.52 -38.44 -4.00
N GLN A 793 -11.09 -39.29 -3.14
CA GLN A 793 -12.53 -39.40 -2.92
C GLN A 793 -13.02 -38.51 -1.77
N ASN A 794 -12.13 -38.03 -0.90
CA ASN A 794 -12.46 -37.22 0.26
C ASN A 794 -12.02 -35.77 0.05
N ARG A 795 -12.81 -35.00 -0.69
CA ARG A 795 -12.45 -33.60 -0.95
C ARG A 795 -12.27 -32.74 0.30
N ASN A 796 -12.67 -33.20 1.49
CA ASN A 796 -12.59 -32.43 2.74
C ASN A 796 -11.19 -32.43 3.36
N ASP A 797 -10.27 -33.29 2.93
CA ASP A 797 -8.87 -33.30 3.37
C ASP A 797 -7.88 -32.81 2.30
N ASP A 798 -8.41 -32.35 1.16
CA ASP A 798 -7.63 -31.71 0.11
C ASP A 798 -6.93 -30.45 0.66
N VAL A 799 -5.66 -30.26 0.30
CA VAL A 799 -4.83 -29.12 0.72
C VAL A 799 -4.57 -28.23 -0.48
N TRP A 800 -4.73 -26.92 -0.31
CA TRP A 800 -4.43 -25.97 -1.38
C TRP A 800 -2.93 -25.71 -1.49
N ILE A 801 -2.39 -25.85 -2.71
CA ILE A 801 -1.03 -25.46 -3.07
C ILE A 801 -1.10 -24.16 -3.87
N ASN A 802 -0.48 -23.09 -3.33
CA ASN A 802 -0.41 -21.80 -4.02
C ASN A 802 0.44 -21.91 -5.29
N GLY A 803 0.12 -21.06 -6.28
CA GLY A 803 0.82 -21.00 -7.56
C GLY A 803 1.22 -19.59 -7.98
N ASP A 804 1.87 -19.48 -9.14
CA ASP A 804 2.24 -18.25 -9.81
C ASP A 804 1.19 -17.87 -10.88
N TYR A 805 0.49 -16.77 -10.62
CA TYR A 805 -0.58 -16.23 -11.45
C TYR A 805 -0.11 -15.15 -12.43
N HIS A 806 1.19 -14.94 -12.60
CA HIS A 806 1.69 -14.11 -13.71
C HIS A 806 1.26 -14.73 -15.04
N LEU A 807 0.93 -13.87 -16.01
CA LEU A 807 0.52 -14.28 -17.35
C LEU A 807 1.75 -14.66 -18.17
N LYS A 808 1.77 -15.84 -18.80
CA LYS A 808 2.86 -16.24 -19.69
C LYS A 808 3.02 -15.28 -20.86
N SER A 809 4.27 -15.00 -21.25
CA SER A 809 4.57 -14.13 -22.38
C SER A 809 5.83 -14.52 -23.13
N GLU A 810 5.76 -14.56 -24.46
CA GLU A 810 6.93 -14.66 -25.35
C GLU A 810 7.75 -13.36 -25.39
N GLY A 811 7.20 -12.25 -24.88
CA GLY A 811 7.95 -11.02 -24.63
C GLY A 811 8.74 -11.13 -23.33
N TRP A 812 8.12 -10.72 -22.22
CA TRP A 812 8.72 -10.84 -20.89
C TRP A 812 7.68 -11.13 -19.81
N ARG A 813 8.00 -12.00 -18.85
CA ARG A 813 7.25 -12.27 -17.62
C ARG A 813 8.22 -12.25 -16.45
N LEU A 814 7.82 -11.70 -15.31
CA LEU A 814 8.59 -11.81 -14.07
C LEU A 814 8.47 -13.24 -13.51
N ASP A 815 9.59 -13.96 -13.42
CA ASP A 815 9.67 -15.20 -12.66
C ASP A 815 9.86 -14.87 -11.17
N THR A 816 8.86 -15.20 -10.36
CA THR A 816 8.83 -14.85 -8.94
C THR A 816 9.88 -15.61 -8.10
N ASN A 817 10.24 -16.83 -8.50
CA ASN A 817 11.22 -17.66 -7.81
C ASN A 817 12.65 -17.21 -8.09
N LEU A 818 12.94 -16.87 -9.35
CA LEU A 818 14.26 -16.40 -9.77
C LEU A 818 14.44 -14.89 -9.56
N LYS A 819 13.34 -14.13 -9.41
CA LYS A 819 13.29 -12.66 -9.43
C LYS A 819 13.94 -12.07 -10.67
N LEU A 820 13.72 -12.71 -11.81
CA LEU A 820 14.25 -12.33 -13.12
C LEU A 820 13.14 -12.29 -14.15
N TRP A 821 13.25 -11.39 -15.12
CA TRP A 821 12.40 -11.38 -16.29
C TRP A 821 12.83 -12.51 -17.23
N THR A 822 11.88 -13.37 -17.59
CA THR A 822 12.03 -14.51 -18.49
C THR A 822 11.04 -14.40 -19.64
N TYR A 823 11.15 -15.26 -20.66
CA TYR A 823 10.17 -15.43 -21.71
C TYR A 823 9.59 -16.85 -21.66
N ASP A 824 8.37 -16.99 -22.13
CA ASP A 824 7.63 -18.25 -22.23
C ASP A 824 7.42 -18.61 -23.71
N ASP A 825 6.82 -19.78 -23.97
CA ASP A 825 6.51 -20.29 -25.31
C ASP A 825 5.12 -19.86 -25.83
N VAL A 826 4.39 -19.10 -25.01
CA VAL A 826 3.05 -18.63 -25.30
C VAL A 826 2.84 -17.24 -24.71
N THR A 827 2.17 -16.38 -25.46
CA THR A 827 1.67 -15.10 -24.95
C THR A 827 0.19 -15.20 -24.59
N SER A 828 -0.11 -14.89 -23.33
CA SER A 828 -1.49 -14.83 -22.84
C SER A 828 -2.30 -13.75 -23.56
N LEU A 829 -3.54 -14.08 -23.91
CA LEU A 829 -4.52 -13.12 -24.44
C LEU A 829 -5.09 -12.17 -23.38
N CYS A 830 -4.70 -12.34 -22.11
CA CYS A 830 -5.03 -11.41 -21.03
C CYS A 830 -4.01 -10.27 -20.89
N ILE A 831 -2.90 -10.31 -21.65
CA ILE A 831 -1.92 -9.23 -21.72
C ILE A 831 -2.45 -8.16 -22.70
N ASP A 832 -2.35 -6.89 -22.33
CA ASP A 832 -2.86 -5.71 -23.05
C ASP A 832 -4.37 -5.75 -23.33
N ALA A 833 -5.14 -6.46 -22.50
CA ALA A 833 -6.53 -6.81 -22.75
C ALA A 833 -7.57 -6.09 -21.85
N GLY A 834 -7.10 -5.42 -20.78
CA GLY A 834 -7.90 -4.66 -19.81
C GLY A 834 -8.58 -3.43 -20.44
N SER A 835 -9.17 -2.52 -19.69
CA SER A 835 -9.93 -1.40 -20.24
C SER A 835 -9.04 -0.42 -21.03
N PRO A 836 -9.43 0.00 -22.25
CA PRO A 836 -8.70 0.99 -23.05
C PRO A 836 -8.85 2.41 -22.50
N ASP A 837 -9.83 2.62 -21.61
CA ASP A 837 -10.08 3.90 -20.96
C ASP A 837 -9.26 4.03 -19.65
N SER A 838 -8.61 2.96 -19.20
CA SER A 838 -7.75 2.93 -18.02
C SER A 838 -6.29 3.26 -18.39
N PRO A 839 -5.57 4.05 -17.58
CA PRO A 839 -4.14 4.26 -17.79
C PRO A 839 -3.37 2.95 -17.56
N LEU A 840 -2.19 2.82 -18.18
CA LEU A 840 -1.24 1.71 -17.94
C LEU A 840 -0.77 1.61 -16.48
N ALA A 841 -0.93 2.67 -15.68
CA ALA A 841 -0.46 2.75 -14.30
C ALA A 841 1.04 2.41 -14.18
N GLU A 842 1.42 1.42 -13.35
CA GLU A 842 2.83 1.05 -13.12
C GLU A 842 3.33 -0.08 -14.02
N GLU A 843 2.60 -0.47 -15.07
CA GLU A 843 3.07 -1.51 -15.97
C GLU A 843 4.39 -1.14 -16.66
N PRO A 844 5.35 -2.07 -16.71
CA PRO A 844 6.67 -1.78 -17.24
C PRO A 844 6.61 -1.51 -18.74
N LEU A 845 7.16 -0.36 -19.15
CA LEU A 845 7.40 -0.03 -20.56
C LEU A 845 8.68 -0.67 -21.09
N SER A 846 9.61 -1.03 -20.21
CA SER A 846 10.84 -1.76 -20.52
C SER A 846 11.31 -2.53 -19.28
N VAL A 847 12.19 -3.51 -19.48
CA VAL A 847 12.72 -4.37 -18.40
C VAL A 847 14.23 -4.44 -18.47
N PRO A 848 14.94 -4.82 -17.38
CA PRO A 848 16.41 -4.84 -17.39
C PRO A 848 17.05 -5.65 -18.53
N PRO A 849 16.51 -6.81 -18.97
CA PRO A 849 17.02 -7.52 -20.15
C PRO A 849 16.73 -6.84 -21.49
N ASP A 850 15.78 -5.90 -21.52
CA ASP A 850 15.31 -5.19 -22.71
C ASP A 850 15.08 -3.70 -22.40
N PRO A 851 16.16 -2.94 -22.12
CA PRO A 851 16.06 -1.58 -21.60
C PRO A 851 15.51 -0.58 -22.62
N ASN A 852 15.57 -0.93 -23.91
CA ASN A 852 15.06 -0.10 -25.01
C ASN A 852 13.66 -0.53 -25.49
N SER A 853 13.07 -1.57 -24.90
CA SER A 853 11.78 -2.13 -25.36
C SER A 853 11.84 -2.64 -26.81
N ASP A 854 13.00 -3.23 -27.19
CA ASP A 854 13.24 -3.77 -28.53
C ASP A 854 12.43 -5.06 -28.79
N TRP A 855 12.03 -5.78 -27.74
CA TRP A 855 11.42 -7.12 -27.84
C TRP A 855 9.99 -7.20 -27.30
N GLY A 856 9.59 -6.29 -26.43
CA GLY A 856 8.23 -6.26 -25.90
C GLY A 856 7.81 -4.89 -25.39
N GLN A 857 6.51 -4.58 -25.51
CA GLN A 857 5.93 -3.30 -25.09
C GLN A 857 4.49 -3.46 -24.64
N ASN A 858 4.17 -3.02 -23.41
CA ASN A 858 2.78 -2.84 -22.96
C ASN A 858 2.22 -1.54 -23.54
N LEU A 859 1.02 -1.64 -24.13
CA LEU A 859 0.30 -0.51 -24.72
C LEU A 859 -1.08 -0.30 -24.08
N ARG A 860 -1.58 -1.29 -23.35
CA ARG A 860 -2.87 -1.26 -22.65
C ARG A 860 -2.76 -2.06 -21.36
N LEU A 861 -3.62 -1.77 -20.38
CA LEU A 861 -3.61 -2.47 -19.10
C LEU A 861 -3.77 -3.99 -19.28
N ASN A 862 -2.96 -4.80 -18.60
CA ASN A 862 -3.17 -6.25 -18.49
C ASN A 862 -4.38 -6.57 -17.61
N MET A 863 -5.01 -7.72 -17.84
CA MET A 863 -6.02 -8.24 -16.91
C MET A 863 -5.39 -8.98 -15.73
N GLY A 864 -6.15 -9.08 -14.64
CA GLY A 864 -5.80 -9.86 -13.45
C GLY A 864 -4.97 -9.08 -12.44
N ALA A 865 -4.58 -9.77 -11.36
CA ALA A 865 -3.92 -9.22 -10.17
C ALA A 865 -2.69 -8.34 -10.46
N PHE A 866 -1.92 -8.70 -11.49
CA PHE A 866 -0.67 -8.02 -11.83
C PHE A 866 -0.85 -6.88 -12.83
N GLY A 867 -2.02 -6.75 -13.47
CA GLY A 867 -2.29 -5.63 -14.36
C GLY A 867 -2.25 -4.30 -13.61
N GLY A 868 -1.66 -3.28 -14.19
CA GLY A 868 -1.43 -1.97 -13.58
C GLY A 868 -0.26 -1.91 -12.60
N THR A 869 0.53 -2.98 -12.46
CA THR A 869 1.64 -3.07 -11.49
C THR A 869 2.99 -3.21 -12.18
N THR A 870 4.07 -2.93 -11.45
CA THR A 870 5.45 -3.14 -11.91
C THR A 870 5.81 -4.60 -12.24
N GLN A 871 4.93 -5.55 -11.90
CA GLN A 871 5.11 -6.99 -12.15
C GLN A 871 4.32 -7.49 -13.35
N ALA A 872 3.57 -6.62 -14.04
CA ALA A 872 2.78 -7.01 -15.19
C ALA A 872 3.65 -7.57 -16.34
N SER A 873 3.25 -8.70 -16.92
CA SER A 873 3.91 -9.27 -18.09
C SER A 873 3.89 -8.32 -19.29
N ILE A 874 4.83 -8.48 -20.21
CA ILE A 874 5.00 -7.65 -21.40
C ILE A 874 4.83 -8.54 -22.63
N PRO A 875 3.92 -8.23 -23.58
CA PRO A 875 3.76 -9.01 -24.79
C PRO A 875 4.92 -8.76 -25.76
N PRO A 876 5.17 -9.64 -26.74
CA PRO A 876 6.19 -9.39 -27.76
C PRO A 876 5.83 -8.16 -28.59
N HIS A 877 6.85 -7.45 -29.11
CA HIS A 877 6.65 -6.21 -29.82
C HIS A 877 5.69 -6.39 -31.03
N GLY A 878 4.66 -5.55 -31.12
CA GLY A 878 3.65 -5.59 -32.17
C GLY A 878 2.52 -6.61 -31.96
N TRP A 879 2.50 -7.31 -30.82
CA TRP A 879 1.42 -8.23 -30.43
C TRP A 879 0.13 -7.51 -30.04
N ALA A 880 0.26 -6.40 -29.32
CA ALA A 880 -0.87 -5.69 -28.75
C ALA A 880 -1.79 -5.12 -29.83
N LEU A 881 -3.04 -5.60 -29.85
CA LEU A 881 -4.08 -5.06 -30.69
C LEU A 881 -4.65 -3.80 -30.03
N VAL A 882 -3.92 -2.68 -30.09
CA VAL A 882 -4.40 -1.36 -29.62
C VAL A 882 -5.76 -1.00 -30.23
N ALA A 883 -6.09 -1.58 -31.38
CA ALA A 883 -7.35 -1.42 -32.10
C ALA A 883 -8.43 -2.48 -31.78
N ASP A 884 -8.18 -3.47 -30.91
CA ASP A 884 -9.16 -4.48 -30.48
C ASP A 884 -9.92 -4.01 -29.21
N TYR A 885 -10.88 -3.10 -29.42
CA TYR A 885 -11.73 -2.55 -28.37
C TYR A 885 -12.76 -3.55 -27.82
N SER A 886 -13.09 -4.58 -28.60
CA SER A 886 -14.01 -5.65 -28.24
C SER A 886 -13.32 -6.75 -27.43
N ASN A 887 -12.00 -6.81 -27.50
CA ASN A 887 -11.12 -7.77 -26.83
C ASN A 887 -11.41 -9.22 -27.27
N ASP A 888 -11.72 -9.41 -28.56
CA ASP A 888 -12.01 -10.71 -29.16
C ASP A 888 -10.77 -11.37 -29.81
N GLY A 889 -9.62 -10.70 -29.74
CA GLY A 889 -8.36 -11.08 -30.36
C GLY A 889 -8.28 -10.68 -31.84
N ILE A 890 -9.21 -9.89 -32.36
CA ILE A 890 -9.31 -9.52 -33.77
C ILE A 890 -9.70 -8.05 -33.91
N ALA A 891 -8.75 -7.18 -34.24
CA ALA A 891 -9.07 -5.79 -34.62
C ALA A 891 -9.90 -5.74 -35.93
N ASN A 892 -11.19 -5.44 -35.81
CA ASN A 892 -12.16 -5.44 -36.89
C ASN A 892 -13.18 -4.28 -36.78
N PHE A 893 -14.21 -4.29 -37.64
CA PHE A 893 -15.21 -3.21 -37.68
C PHE A 893 -16.08 -3.13 -36.41
N ALA A 894 -16.20 -4.21 -35.64
CA ALA A 894 -16.85 -4.21 -34.35
C ALA A 894 -16.08 -3.31 -33.37
N ASP A 895 -14.74 -3.38 -33.38
CA ASP A 895 -13.89 -2.51 -32.56
C ASP A 895 -13.97 -1.05 -32.98
N PHE A 896 -14.00 -0.80 -34.29
CA PHE A 896 -14.23 0.55 -34.81
C PHE A 896 -15.59 1.11 -34.35
N ALA A 897 -16.64 0.29 -34.38
CA ALA A 897 -17.95 0.69 -33.89
C ALA A 897 -17.93 1.00 -32.38
N LEU A 898 -17.27 0.16 -31.57
CA LEU A 898 -17.10 0.38 -30.13
C LEU A 898 -16.29 1.64 -29.81
N TRP A 899 -15.17 1.84 -30.51
CA TRP A 899 -14.35 3.04 -30.40
C TRP A 899 -15.15 4.30 -30.75
N SER A 900 -15.93 4.26 -31.85
CA SER A 900 -16.75 5.40 -32.28
C SER A 900 -17.84 5.75 -31.27
N LEU A 901 -18.43 4.77 -30.58
CA LEU A 901 -19.45 5.00 -29.53
C LEU A 901 -18.85 5.65 -28.28
N ASN A 902 -17.61 5.31 -27.91
CA ASN A 902 -16.92 5.92 -26.76
C ASN A 902 -16.44 7.35 -27.03
N HIS A 903 -16.22 7.70 -28.29
CA HIS A 903 -15.71 9.00 -28.72
C HIS A 903 -16.77 9.85 -29.44
N ALA A 904 -18.04 9.42 -29.43
CA ALA A 904 -19.16 10.15 -30.00
C ALA A 904 -19.79 11.14 -28.99
N TYR A 905 -19.47 12.41 -29.21
CA TYR A 905 -20.22 13.65 -28.92
C TYR A 905 -21.46 13.58 -27.97
N THR A 906 -21.36 14.17 -26.77
CA THR A 906 -22.54 14.62 -25.97
C THR A 906 -22.84 16.10 -26.27
N PRO A 907 -24.10 16.51 -26.56
CA PRO A 907 -24.38 17.84 -27.15
C PRO A 907 -24.44 19.04 -26.17
N SER A 908 -23.96 18.94 -24.93
CA SER A 908 -24.33 19.91 -23.88
C SER A 908 -23.30 21.00 -23.52
N GLU A 909 -22.16 21.14 -24.20
CA GLU A 909 -21.17 22.17 -23.83
C GLU A 909 -20.67 23.00 -25.03
N SER A 910 -20.41 24.29 -24.81
CA SER A 910 -20.28 25.31 -25.86
C SER A 910 -18.86 25.41 -26.44
N PRO A 911 -18.68 25.85 -27.71
CA PRO A 911 -17.42 25.72 -28.48
C PRO A 911 -16.22 26.56 -28.01
N ALA A 912 -16.27 27.22 -26.86
CA ALA A 912 -15.21 28.13 -26.38
C ALA A 912 -14.19 27.46 -25.44
N GLU A 913 -14.42 26.22 -24.99
CA GLU A 913 -13.48 25.47 -24.13
C GLU A 913 -12.65 24.42 -24.93
N HIS A 914 -12.59 24.58 -26.25
CA HIS A 914 -12.05 23.58 -27.19
C HIS A 914 -10.54 23.66 -27.50
N ALA A 915 -9.72 24.23 -26.61
CA ALA A 915 -8.27 24.30 -26.82
C ALA A 915 -7.44 23.25 -26.04
N ALA A 916 -8.05 22.43 -25.19
CA ALA A 916 -7.33 21.40 -24.41
C ALA A 916 -7.97 19.99 -24.46
N ALA A 917 -9.03 19.78 -25.23
CA ALA A 917 -9.76 18.52 -25.28
C ALA A 917 -9.57 17.77 -26.62
N ARG A 918 -9.22 16.48 -26.48
CA ARG A 918 -9.57 15.33 -27.32
C ARG A 918 -10.54 15.64 -28.48
N THR A 919 -10.02 16.18 -29.59
CA THR A 919 -10.80 16.35 -30.84
C THR A 919 -10.41 15.28 -31.85
N LEU A 920 -11.42 14.60 -32.40
CA LEU A 920 -11.31 13.73 -33.57
C LEU A 920 -10.85 14.58 -34.77
N ASN A 921 -9.54 14.62 -35.03
CA ASN A 921 -8.99 15.27 -36.22
C ASN A 921 -8.60 14.23 -37.28
N VAL A 922 -8.32 14.70 -38.50
CA VAL A 922 -7.89 13.84 -39.62
C VAL A 922 -6.60 13.08 -39.29
N ALA A 923 -5.77 13.56 -38.35
CA ALA A 923 -4.58 12.84 -37.89
C ALA A 923 -4.92 11.66 -36.95
N ASN A 924 -5.97 11.74 -36.14
CA ASN A 924 -6.47 10.63 -35.32
C ASN A 924 -7.19 9.57 -36.18
N LEU A 925 -7.99 10.03 -37.16
CA LEU A 925 -8.55 9.14 -38.18
C LEU A 925 -7.42 8.53 -39.04
N ALA A 926 -6.37 9.29 -39.35
CA ALA A 926 -5.21 8.79 -40.07
C ALA A 926 -4.35 7.87 -39.22
N LEU A 927 -4.22 8.02 -37.90
CA LEU A 927 -3.51 7.07 -37.02
C LEU A 927 -4.28 5.77 -36.87
N LEU A 928 -5.61 5.84 -36.72
CA LEU A 928 -6.48 4.68 -36.72
C LEU A 928 -6.46 3.97 -38.07
N VAL A 929 -6.54 4.73 -39.18
CA VAL A 929 -6.42 4.23 -40.55
C VAL A 929 -4.98 3.81 -40.87
N HIS A 930 -3.93 4.36 -40.25
CA HIS A 930 -2.53 3.98 -40.44
C HIS A 930 -2.20 2.71 -39.66
N HIS A 931 -2.75 2.50 -38.46
CA HIS A 931 -2.72 1.19 -37.79
C HIS A 931 -3.58 0.17 -38.53
N TRP A 932 -4.74 0.59 -39.05
CA TRP A 932 -5.55 -0.24 -39.93
C TRP A 932 -4.81 -0.54 -41.23
N LEU A 933 -4.01 0.36 -41.80
CA LEU A 933 -3.26 0.17 -43.05
C LEU A 933 -1.91 -0.54 -42.87
N ASP A 934 -1.23 -0.36 -41.73
CA ASP A 934 -0.01 -1.09 -41.35
C ASP A 934 -0.34 -2.53 -40.94
N GLN A 935 -1.48 -2.76 -40.27
CA GLN A 935 -1.94 -4.11 -39.89
C GLN A 935 -2.92 -4.74 -40.89
N THR A 936 -3.43 -4.02 -41.90
CA THR A 936 -4.07 -4.64 -43.09
C THR A 936 -3.06 -5.15 -44.12
N THR A 937 -1.79 -5.33 -43.74
CA THR A 937 -0.97 -6.34 -44.43
C THR A 937 -1.51 -7.75 -44.24
N TRP A 938 -2.53 -7.93 -43.37
CA TRP A 938 -3.42 -9.08 -43.41
C TRP A 938 -4.74 -8.73 -44.13
N PHE A 939 -4.67 -8.51 -45.45
CA PHE A 939 -5.29 -9.58 -46.22
C PHE A 939 -4.50 -10.81 -45.82
N ALA A 940 -5.04 -11.54 -44.85
CA ALA A 940 -4.64 -12.91 -44.67
C ALA A 940 -4.50 -13.45 -46.10
N THR A 941 -3.35 -14.03 -46.40
CA THR A 941 -3.47 -15.31 -47.07
C THR A 941 -4.52 -16.04 -46.26
N LEU A 942 -5.79 -16.11 -46.76
CA LEU A 942 -6.91 -16.60 -45.95
C LEU A 942 -6.37 -17.83 -45.23
N PRO A 943 -6.53 -17.99 -43.90
CA PRO A 943 -6.06 -19.22 -43.30
C PRO A 943 -6.63 -20.40 -44.09
N PRO A 944 -5.95 -21.56 -44.11
CA PRO A 944 -6.55 -22.78 -44.62
C PRO A 944 -8.02 -22.84 -44.14
N PRO A 945 -8.98 -23.08 -45.05
CA PRO A 945 -10.40 -22.84 -44.77
C PRO A 945 -10.87 -23.64 -43.55
N ALA A 946 -11.93 -23.21 -42.85
CA ALA A 946 -12.45 -24.02 -41.74
C ALA A 946 -12.86 -25.43 -42.24
N ILE A 947 -12.98 -26.40 -41.35
CA ILE A 947 -13.41 -27.75 -41.73
C ILE A 947 -14.86 -27.78 -42.25
N ALA A 948 -15.15 -28.72 -43.16
CA ALA A 948 -16.51 -29.02 -43.59
C ALA A 948 -17.36 -29.47 -42.40
N TRP A 949 -18.67 -29.14 -42.41
CA TRP A 949 -19.59 -29.46 -41.31
C TRP A 949 -20.96 -29.91 -41.85
N ASN A 950 -21.80 -30.42 -40.96
CA ASN A 950 -23.16 -30.91 -41.28
C ASN A 950 -23.20 -31.95 -42.44
N PRO A 951 -22.55 -33.12 -42.27
CA PRO A 951 -22.51 -34.15 -43.30
C PRO A 951 -23.88 -34.78 -43.56
N ASN A 952 -24.12 -35.14 -44.80
CA ASN A 952 -25.24 -35.97 -45.23
C ASN A 952 -24.71 -37.07 -46.16
N PRO A 953 -24.81 -38.36 -45.79
CA PRO A 953 -25.40 -38.89 -44.56
C PRO A 953 -24.75 -38.36 -43.27
N PRO A 954 -25.52 -38.15 -42.19
CA PRO A 954 -24.98 -37.76 -40.89
C PRO A 954 -23.94 -38.77 -40.38
N ASP A 955 -23.00 -38.31 -39.55
CA ASP A 955 -22.00 -39.20 -38.97
C ASP A 955 -22.67 -40.32 -38.15
N ARG A 956 -22.17 -41.54 -38.36
CA ARG A 956 -22.67 -42.82 -37.83
C ARG A 956 -24.07 -43.23 -38.29
N ALA A 957 -24.60 -42.66 -39.36
CA ALA A 957 -25.89 -43.09 -39.91
C ALA A 957 -25.85 -44.54 -40.44
N VAL A 958 -26.97 -45.26 -40.30
CA VAL A 958 -27.12 -46.65 -40.74
C VAL A 958 -28.30 -46.80 -41.70
N GLY A 959 -28.24 -47.78 -42.60
CA GLY A 959 -29.32 -48.05 -43.56
C GLY A 959 -29.38 -47.07 -44.74
N ILE A 960 -28.25 -46.46 -45.10
CA ILE A 960 -28.15 -45.49 -46.20
C ILE A 960 -28.37 -46.18 -47.55
N ARG A 961 -29.08 -45.53 -48.49
CA ARG A 961 -29.36 -46.11 -49.81
C ARG A 961 -28.06 -46.28 -50.61
N LEU A 962 -28.03 -47.31 -51.45
CA LEU A 962 -26.85 -47.64 -52.27
C LEU A 962 -26.55 -46.57 -53.33
N ASP A 963 -27.53 -45.75 -53.68
CA ASP A 963 -27.44 -44.65 -54.64
C ASP A 963 -27.35 -43.27 -53.98
N THR A 964 -27.01 -43.19 -52.68
CA THR A 964 -26.92 -41.92 -51.96
C THR A 964 -25.71 -41.09 -52.40
N ALA A 965 -25.95 -39.84 -52.77
CA ALA A 965 -24.92 -38.81 -52.89
C ALA A 965 -24.51 -38.29 -51.51
N LEU A 966 -23.24 -37.96 -51.36
CA LEU A 966 -22.68 -37.35 -50.16
C LEU A 966 -22.73 -35.84 -50.30
N SER A 967 -23.27 -35.11 -49.32
CA SER A 967 -23.27 -33.65 -49.30
C SER A 967 -22.89 -33.09 -47.94
N TRP A 968 -22.33 -31.89 -47.93
CA TRP A 968 -21.85 -31.23 -46.71
C TRP A 968 -22.13 -29.72 -46.79
N GLN A 969 -22.05 -29.04 -45.64
CA GLN A 969 -21.90 -27.59 -45.61
C GLN A 969 -20.40 -27.25 -45.68
N PRO A 970 -20.01 -26.35 -46.59
CA PRO A 970 -18.60 -26.00 -46.77
C PRO A 970 -18.10 -25.25 -45.54
N GLY A 971 -16.83 -25.48 -45.20
CA GLY A 971 -16.16 -24.70 -44.17
C GLY A 971 -15.99 -23.24 -44.58
N LEU A 972 -16.06 -22.33 -43.60
CA LEU A 972 -15.90 -20.89 -43.84
C LEU A 972 -14.57 -20.61 -44.55
N GLY A 973 -14.63 -19.95 -45.71
CA GLY A 973 -13.46 -19.59 -46.51
C GLY A 973 -13.03 -20.61 -47.59
N ALA A 974 -13.74 -21.75 -47.73
CA ALA A 974 -13.45 -22.75 -48.75
C ALA A 974 -13.72 -22.25 -50.18
N LYS A 975 -12.85 -22.63 -51.13
CA LYS A 975 -13.04 -22.39 -52.57
C LYS A 975 -13.21 -23.70 -53.36
N SER A 976 -12.64 -24.80 -52.87
CA SER A 976 -12.77 -26.14 -53.42
C SER A 976 -12.62 -27.18 -52.32
N HIS A 977 -13.05 -28.41 -52.61
CA HIS A 977 -13.18 -29.51 -51.66
C HIS A 977 -12.44 -30.74 -52.20
N ASP A 978 -11.44 -31.22 -51.46
CA ASP A 978 -10.77 -32.49 -51.73
C ASP A 978 -11.54 -33.62 -51.02
N ILE A 979 -12.19 -34.48 -51.79
CA ILE A 979 -13.07 -35.53 -51.29
C ILE A 979 -12.28 -36.82 -51.10
N TYR A 980 -12.39 -37.38 -49.91
CA TYR A 980 -11.87 -38.70 -49.55
C TYR A 980 -13.03 -39.64 -49.28
N PHE A 981 -13.05 -40.82 -49.91
CA PHE A 981 -14.10 -41.82 -49.74
C PHE A 981 -13.52 -43.24 -49.87
N GLY A 982 -14.09 -44.19 -49.11
CA GLY A 982 -13.80 -45.62 -49.29
C GLY A 982 -14.37 -46.50 -48.17
N THR A 983 -14.23 -47.81 -48.29
CA THR A 983 -14.65 -48.78 -47.26
C THR A 983 -13.50 -49.17 -46.30
N ALA A 984 -12.35 -48.52 -46.41
CA ALA A 984 -11.18 -48.70 -45.54
C ALA A 984 -10.80 -47.37 -44.86
N TYR A 985 -10.25 -47.44 -43.66
CA TYR A 985 -9.76 -46.28 -42.90
C TYR A 985 -8.22 -46.22 -42.93
N PRO A 986 -7.60 -45.07 -43.26
CA PRO A 986 -8.23 -43.82 -43.67
C PRO A 986 -8.79 -43.87 -45.12
N PRO A 987 -9.89 -43.13 -45.41
CA PRO A 987 -10.47 -43.10 -46.74
C PRO A 987 -9.51 -42.52 -47.79
N GLN A 988 -9.65 -42.95 -49.05
CA GLN A 988 -8.73 -42.58 -50.13
C GLN A 988 -9.24 -41.37 -50.91
N PHE A 989 -8.32 -40.54 -51.40
CA PHE A 989 -8.65 -39.37 -52.23
C PHE A 989 -9.40 -39.81 -53.50
N GLN A 990 -10.50 -39.15 -53.82
CA GLN A 990 -11.32 -39.42 -55.00
C GLN A 990 -11.22 -38.28 -56.02
N ALA A 991 -11.52 -37.06 -55.62
CA ALA A 991 -11.61 -35.91 -56.52
C ALA A 991 -11.52 -34.57 -55.78
N SER A 992 -11.14 -33.51 -56.50
CA SER A 992 -11.28 -32.12 -56.06
C SER A 992 -12.39 -31.44 -56.86
N GLN A 993 -13.30 -30.73 -56.19
CA GLN A 993 -14.42 -30.03 -56.86
C GLN A 993 -14.86 -28.77 -56.11
N THR A 994 -15.65 -27.92 -56.76
CA THR A 994 -16.24 -26.71 -56.14
C THR A 994 -17.67 -26.89 -55.65
N ALA A 995 -18.33 -27.99 -56.03
CA ALA A 995 -19.67 -28.33 -55.54
C ALA A 995 -19.60 -29.02 -54.18
N THR A 996 -20.65 -28.85 -53.36
CA THR A 996 -20.74 -29.43 -52.01
C THR A 996 -21.50 -30.76 -51.98
N GLU A 997 -21.55 -31.45 -53.12
CA GLU A 997 -22.19 -32.75 -53.30
C GLU A 997 -21.34 -33.67 -54.20
N PHE A 998 -21.06 -34.89 -53.76
CA PHE A 998 -20.26 -35.89 -54.45
C PHE A 998 -21.02 -37.21 -54.59
N TYR A 999 -21.04 -37.77 -55.79
CA TYR A 999 -21.65 -39.06 -56.05
C TYR A 999 -20.59 -40.16 -56.15
N PRO A 1000 -20.45 -41.04 -55.14
CA PRO A 1000 -19.42 -42.09 -55.11
C PRO A 1000 -19.70 -43.27 -56.06
N GLY A 1001 -20.84 -43.26 -56.78
CA GLY A 1001 -21.33 -44.42 -57.53
C GLY A 1001 -22.20 -45.33 -56.66
N LEU A 1002 -22.55 -46.51 -57.19
CA LEU A 1002 -23.33 -47.50 -56.46
C LEU A 1002 -22.49 -48.10 -55.32
N LEU A 1003 -22.94 -47.90 -54.09
CA LEU A 1003 -22.23 -48.35 -52.90
C LEU A 1003 -22.41 -49.86 -52.67
N PRO A 1004 -21.43 -50.55 -52.07
CA PRO A 1004 -21.56 -51.95 -51.68
C PRO A 1004 -22.60 -52.15 -50.57
N GLU A 1005 -23.30 -53.28 -50.57
CA GLU A 1005 -24.32 -53.62 -49.57
C GLU A 1005 -23.71 -53.92 -48.20
N GLU A 1006 -24.36 -53.48 -47.13
CA GLU A 1006 -23.97 -53.75 -45.72
C GLU A 1006 -22.53 -53.35 -45.39
N ALA A 1007 -22.00 -52.34 -46.09
CA ALA A 1007 -20.62 -51.90 -45.95
C ALA A 1007 -20.52 -50.63 -45.10
N THR A 1008 -19.48 -50.57 -44.26
CA THR A 1008 -19.08 -49.35 -43.57
C THR A 1008 -18.27 -48.47 -44.53
N CYS A 1009 -18.76 -47.27 -44.80
CA CYS A 1009 -18.11 -46.27 -45.63
C CYS A 1009 -17.53 -45.16 -44.76
N TYR A 1010 -16.28 -44.79 -45.05
CA TYR A 1010 -15.56 -43.68 -44.44
C TYR A 1010 -15.42 -42.57 -45.47
N TRP A 1011 -15.67 -41.34 -45.06
CA TRP A 1011 -15.51 -40.21 -45.95
C TRP A 1011 -15.11 -38.95 -45.19
N ARG A 1012 -14.34 -38.09 -45.86
CA ARG A 1012 -13.78 -36.88 -45.28
C ARG A 1012 -13.69 -35.83 -46.37
N ILE A 1013 -13.96 -34.59 -46.02
CA ILE A 1013 -13.76 -33.44 -46.89
C ILE A 1013 -12.61 -32.62 -46.35
N ASP A 1014 -11.60 -32.41 -47.18
CA ASP A 1014 -10.54 -31.47 -46.89
C ASP A 1014 -10.85 -30.18 -47.65
N GLU A 1015 -10.99 -29.11 -46.89
CA GLU A 1015 -11.37 -27.81 -47.42
C GLU A 1015 -10.13 -27.11 -47.95
N VAL A 1016 -10.21 -26.54 -49.16
CA VAL A 1016 -9.07 -25.92 -49.86
C VAL A 1016 -9.41 -24.50 -50.34
N ASN A 1017 -8.47 -23.59 -50.16
CA ASN A 1017 -8.48 -22.28 -50.80
C ASN A 1017 -7.09 -21.96 -51.39
N ALA A 1018 -6.89 -20.75 -51.91
CA ALA A 1018 -5.62 -20.35 -52.53
C ALA A 1018 -4.44 -20.29 -51.55
N TYR A 1019 -4.66 -20.55 -50.27
CA TYR A 1019 -3.76 -20.24 -49.17
C TYR A 1019 -3.52 -21.43 -48.23
N GLY A 1020 -4.21 -22.55 -48.45
CA GLY A 1020 -3.89 -23.83 -47.83
C GLY A 1020 -5.06 -24.80 -47.79
N ARG A 1021 -4.86 -25.91 -47.08
CA ARG A 1021 -5.82 -27.01 -46.95
C ARG A 1021 -6.02 -27.38 -45.48
N THR A 1022 -7.27 -27.55 -45.07
CA THR A 1022 -7.62 -28.02 -43.73
C THR A 1022 -8.30 -29.37 -43.82
N SER A 1023 -7.75 -30.37 -43.13
CA SER A 1023 -8.34 -31.71 -43.09
C SER A 1023 -9.56 -31.76 -42.19
N GLY A 1024 -10.70 -32.19 -42.73
CA GLY A 1024 -11.94 -32.35 -41.98
C GLY A 1024 -11.96 -33.61 -41.11
N TYR A 1025 -13.04 -33.76 -40.33
CA TYR A 1025 -13.30 -35.01 -39.61
C TYR A 1025 -13.63 -36.16 -40.57
N VAL A 1026 -13.23 -37.38 -40.22
CA VAL A 1026 -13.67 -38.58 -40.95
C VAL A 1026 -15.04 -38.97 -40.44
N TRP A 1027 -16.05 -38.83 -41.30
CA TRP A 1027 -17.41 -39.28 -41.06
C TRP A 1027 -17.61 -40.73 -41.54
N ILE A 1028 -18.50 -41.44 -40.86
CA ILE A 1028 -18.71 -42.88 -41.06
C ILE A 1028 -20.21 -43.13 -41.27
N PHE A 1029 -20.59 -43.96 -42.23
CA PHE A 1029 -21.97 -44.47 -42.32
C PHE A 1029 -22.02 -45.91 -42.84
N THR A 1030 -23.16 -46.58 -42.69
CA THR A 1030 -23.35 -47.96 -43.16
C THR A 1030 -24.52 -48.06 -44.15
N THR A 1031 -24.29 -48.74 -45.28
CA THR A 1031 -25.29 -48.90 -46.34
C THR A 1031 -26.31 -50.00 -46.05
N LYS A 1032 -27.52 -49.86 -46.60
CA LYS A 1032 -28.57 -50.89 -46.51
C LYS A 1032 -28.31 -52.06 -47.45
N LYS A 1033 -29.00 -53.18 -47.22
CA LYS A 1033 -29.07 -54.32 -48.14
C LYS A 1033 -30.02 -54.02 -49.32
N SER A 1034 -29.73 -54.50 -50.52
CA SER A 1034 -30.60 -54.24 -51.68
C SER A 1034 -31.91 -55.02 -51.53
N GLY A 1035 -33.06 -54.30 -51.56
CA GLY A 1035 -34.41 -54.90 -51.44
C GLY A 1035 -35.19 -54.56 -50.17
N THR A 1036 -34.61 -53.90 -49.17
CA THR A 1036 -35.36 -53.34 -48.04
C THR A 1036 -35.87 -51.93 -48.39
N ARG A 1037 -37.21 -51.76 -48.46
CA ARG A 1037 -37.89 -50.48 -48.68
C ARG A 1037 -37.62 -49.52 -47.54
#